data_AF-A0A7V9LCR9-F1
#
_entry.id   AF-A0A7V9LCR9-F1
#
_cell.length_a   1.000
_cell.length_b   1.000
_cell.length_c   1.000
_cell.angle_alpha   90.00
_cell.angle_beta   90.00
_cell.angle_gamma   90.00
#
_symmetry.space_group_name_H-M   'P 1'
#
loop_
_entity.id
_entity.type
_entity.pdbx_description
1 polymer ?
#
loop_
_entity_poly.entity_id
_entity_poly.type
_entity_poly.pdbx_seq_one_letter_code
_entity_poly.pdbx_strand_id
1 'polypeptide(L)'
;MQSAVPPPPRASLVRVARGATRGGSTRVKPSRKRWLIPAIVVGVLCTGLAIGLLVIYPRVGARMVREKVTEKLTAKLGREVRLGAVEVSLGHATIRDLEIRGPNDGELPLVHVAKIDVDFAALPSLVGTVELGAAQIEGVLVNMRRHADGRDNVRDIIERLQAQKGGGGSGGDGTMPTSIAMTKGRLTFHDALAGATLLVGDGDASWKPGELIAHMRDVTATTMAAPKASAAKLDIKKITGESPTLVIQGGELALWPRLALSSITGTIAADPQRPRQFTIDLAGGYGGVPNLWTAKGPLDTIALTASIDLEAQRFQLDRLAPILARTPVVDYANTSVDTKIKLDLDRTGAKFSGQFALRGLNVGHPMLADKEVHDLDLSGKIAGSYDRTKRVLELSRGDFMTRDVPFSVTGSVTKATSIVEGALRGPGGIQLVDMRLVIPPIDCQRVLDAIPVEMAPYMAGYKLRGVFDVDVNLGIDYDKLDDTVLGGHVGLKHCKVVEQPADSPRRLLREFEHYVEVEKGKWHSFVVGESNEDFVLFEDISPYLVKSIMSTEDSAFYFHRGFITTEFRTALVNDLKAGAFRYGASSITMQMVKNVLLYREKTLARKLQELFLTWHVENTLKKDRILEIYFNVIEYGPGLYGIGPAAKHFFGKAPKDLNPVEAAFFSTILPSPKERYKQYCNGTLTKWTNDKIARILGIMLKRDRLTQTEYDQAIATPLAFDKDGLETEQECLKRTNNVIKKARSTNPLKR
;
A
#
# COMPACT_ATOMS: atom_id res chain seq x y z
N MET A 1 -43.36 -50.93 19.54
CA MET A 1 -42.96 -52.23 18.93
C MET A 1 -41.61 -52.60 19.53
N GLN A 2 -41.52 -53.14 20.76
CA GLN A 2 -41.76 -54.55 21.18
C GLN A 2 -40.98 -55.54 20.30
N SER A 3 -40.20 -56.52 20.78
CA SER A 3 -40.00 -57.15 22.11
C SER A 3 -38.82 -58.15 21.96
N ALA A 4 -37.83 -58.28 22.86
CA ALA A 4 -37.81 -59.05 24.12
C ALA A 4 -38.33 -60.52 24.05
N VAL A 5 -37.41 -61.53 23.99
CA VAL A 5 -37.02 -62.54 25.05
C VAL A 5 -38.18 -63.37 25.72
N PRO A 6 -38.10 -64.63 26.30
CA PRO A 6 -37.07 -65.69 26.56
C PRO A 6 -37.59 -67.20 26.34
N PRO A 7 -37.41 -68.25 27.23
CA PRO A 7 -36.43 -69.36 27.16
C PRO A 7 -37.02 -70.83 27.41
N PRO A 8 -36.33 -71.83 28.06
CA PRO A 8 -36.11 -73.24 27.60
C PRO A 8 -37.02 -74.30 28.33
N PRO A 9 -36.84 -75.67 28.27
CA PRO A 9 -35.79 -76.43 29.03
C PRO A 9 -35.44 -77.93 28.63
N ARG A 10 -34.43 -78.50 29.34
CA ARG A 10 -34.30 -79.87 29.95
C ARG A 10 -33.80 -81.16 29.22
N ALA A 11 -32.85 -81.83 29.93
CA ALA A 11 -32.70 -83.28 30.24
C ALA A 11 -32.26 -84.25 29.12
N SER A 12 -31.57 -85.40 29.28
CA SER A 12 -30.86 -86.14 30.34
C SER A 12 -30.35 -87.48 29.75
N LEU A 13 -29.39 -88.17 30.43
CA LEU A 13 -29.00 -89.60 30.32
C LEU A 13 -28.15 -89.98 29.09
N VAL A 14 -27.08 -90.79 29.18
CA VAL A 14 -27.04 -92.18 29.70
C VAL A 14 -25.67 -92.51 30.33
N ARG A 15 -25.74 -93.28 31.41
CA ARG A 15 -24.67 -93.95 32.14
C ARG A 15 -24.66 -95.42 31.69
N VAL A 16 -23.51 -95.98 31.32
CA VAL A 16 -23.29 -97.44 31.36
C VAL A 16 -22.11 -97.72 32.28
N ALA A 17 -22.36 -98.64 33.21
CA ALA A 17 -21.47 -99.08 34.26
C ALA A 17 -21.12 -100.56 34.07
N ARG A 18 -20.11 -100.99 34.86
CA ARG A 18 -19.63 -102.35 35.16
C ARG A 18 -18.44 -102.79 34.28
N GLY A 19 -17.34 -103.28 34.85
CA GLY A 19 -17.01 -103.50 36.25
C GLY A 19 -15.81 -104.44 36.40
N ALA A 20 -15.21 -104.37 37.60
CA ALA A 20 -14.44 -105.40 38.31
C ALA A 20 -13.09 -105.87 37.72
N THR A 21 -12.01 -106.12 38.46
CA THR A 21 -11.70 -106.00 39.90
C THR A 21 -10.18 -106.21 40.11
N ARG A 22 -9.63 -105.39 41.01
CA ARG A 22 -8.63 -105.64 42.08
C ARG A 22 -7.59 -106.78 41.93
N GLY A 23 -6.33 -106.37 42.07
CA GLY A 23 -5.29 -107.06 42.84
C GLY A 23 -4.48 -106.03 43.62
N GLY A 24 -4.58 -106.04 44.96
CA GLY A 24 -3.85 -105.12 45.83
C GLY A 24 -2.48 -105.67 46.25
N SER A 25 -1.53 -104.78 46.52
CA SER A 25 -0.44 -105.03 47.46
C SER A 25 0.11 -103.70 47.98
N THR A 26 0.04 -103.56 49.30
CA THR A 26 0.57 -102.45 50.11
C THR A 26 2.10 -102.53 50.22
N ARG A 27 2.82 -101.42 49.99
CA ARG A 27 4.11 -101.16 50.65
C ARG A 27 4.49 -99.68 50.67
N VAL A 28 4.50 -99.14 51.91
CA VAL A 28 5.46 -98.22 52.52
C VAL A 28 5.96 -96.99 51.71
N LYS A 29 5.64 -95.80 52.23
CA LYS A 29 6.24 -94.49 51.86
C LYS A 29 7.78 -94.53 51.90
N PRO A 30 8.44 -93.80 50.98
CA PRO A 30 9.41 -92.80 51.44
C PRO A 30 9.30 -91.41 50.78
N SER A 31 9.71 -90.44 51.58
CA SER A 31 9.91 -88.99 51.42
C SER A 31 9.68 -88.28 50.06
N ARG A 32 8.65 -87.41 50.05
CA ARG A 32 8.61 -86.16 49.26
C ARG A 32 9.70 -85.20 49.77
N LYS A 33 10.94 -85.34 49.35
CA LYS A 33 11.99 -84.31 49.53
C LYS A 33 13.18 -84.61 48.60
N ARG A 34 13.01 -84.40 47.29
CA ARG A 34 14.15 -84.39 46.33
C ARG A 34 13.93 -83.59 45.03
N TRP A 35 12.69 -83.21 44.71
CA TRP A 35 12.38 -82.36 43.53
C TRP A 35 11.90 -80.93 43.85
N LEU A 36 11.64 -80.59 45.11
CA LEU A 36 11.26 -79.21 45.47
C LEU A 36 12.43 -78.22 45.28
N ILE A 37 13.67 -78.65 45.57
CA ILE A 37 14.85 -77.76 45.53
C ILE A 37 15.23 -77.38 44.09
N PRO A 38 15.35 -78.30 43.10
CA PRO A 38 15.65 -77.90 41.73
C PRO A 38 14.50 -77.12 41.05
N ALA A 39 13.23 -77.41 41.36
CA ALA A 39 12.09 -76.64 40.83
C ALA A 39 11.98 -75.23 41.44
N ILE A 40 12.31 -75.06 42.73
CA ILE A 40 12.41 -73.75 43.39
C ILE A 40 13.67 -73.01 42.92
N VAL A 41 14.79 -73.69 42.70
CA VAL A 41 16.03 -73.07 42.18
C VAL A 41 15.84 -72.63 40.73
N VAL A 42 15.19 -73.42 39.87
CA VAL A 42 14.83 -73.01 38.50
C VAL A 42 13.74 -71.93 38.52
N GLY A 43 12.75 -72.01 39.41
CA GLY A 43 11.74 -70.96 39.59
C GLY A 43 12.32 -69.63 40.09
N VAL A 44 13.30 -69.66 41.00
CA VAL A 44 14.03 -68.49 41.55
C VAL A 44 15.07 -67.97 40.57
N LEU A 45 15.69 -68.84 39.75
CA LEU A 45 16.56 -68.43 38.64
C LEU A 45 15.75 -67.84 37.49
N CYS A 46 14.58 -68.38 37.15
CA CYS A 46 13.70 -67.82 36.11
C CYS A 46 13.01 -66.54 36.57
N THR A 47 12.59 -66.44 37.83
CA THR A 47 12.09 -65.18 38.40
C THR A 47 13.22 -64.18 38.64
N GLY A 48 14.42 -64.61 39.01
CA GLY A 48 15.62 -63.77 39.11
C GLY A 48 16.16 -63.32 37.74
N LEU A 49 16.09 -64.16 36.71
CA LEU A 49 16.35 -63.78 35.31
C LEU A 49 15.24 -62.89 34.78
N ALA A 50 13.97 -63.11 35.14
CA ALA A 50 12.86 -62.25 34.74
C ALA A 50 12.91 -60.89 35.44
N ILE A 51 13.24 -60.84 36.73
CA ILE A 51 13.48 -59.62 37.51
C ILE A 51 14.76 -58.93 37.03
N GLY A 52 15.81 -59.69 36.71
CA GLY A 52 17.02 -59.20 36.05
C GLY A 52 16.72 -58.62 34.67
N LEU A 53 15.93 -59.30 33.84
CA LEU A 53 15.43 -58.76 32.56
C LEU A 53 14.48 -57.57 32.77
N LEU A 54 13.74 -57.47 33.87
CA LEU A 54 12.84 -56.34 34.12
C LEU A 54 13.57 -55.12 34.70
N VAL A 55 14.68 -55.31 35.42
CA VAL A 55 15.43 -54.25 36.13
C VAL A 55 16.74 -53.86 35.44
N ILE A 56 17.47 -54.83 34.88
CA ILE A 56 18.77 -54.64 34.24
C ILE A 56 18.60 -54.28 32.76
N TYR A 57 17.67 -54.91 32.04
CA TYR A 57 17.45 -54.63 30.60
C TYR A 57 17.12 -53.15 30.34
N PRO A 58 16.22 -52.47 31.09
CA PRO A 58 15.99 -51.03 30.88
C PRO A 58 17.25 -50.19 31.06
N ARG A 59 18.09 -50.52 32.07
CA ARG A 59 19.31 -49.77 32.39
C ARG A 59 20.43 -49.99 31.38
N VAL A 60 20.65 -51.25 30.98
CA VAL A 60 21.66 -51.61 29.98
C VAL A 60 21.21 -51.13 28.59
N GLY A 61 19.93 -51.28 28.25
CA GLY A 61 19.34 -50.76 27.02
C GLY A 61 19.47 -49.24 26.92
N ALA A 62 19.11 -48.50 27.96
CA ALA A 62 19.26 -47.04 27.99
C ALA A 62 20.73 -46.61 27.86
N ARG A 63 21.66 -47.32 28.50
CA ARG A 63 23.10 -47.06 28.36
C ARG A 63 23.60 -47.33 26.94
N MET A 64 23.20 -48.46 26.34
CA MET A 64 23.55 -48.80 24.97
C MET A 64 23.01 -47.80 23.96
N VAL A 65 21.76 -47.36 24.11
CA VAL A 65 21.18 -46.30 23.27
C VAL A 65 22.00 -45.03 23.43
N ARG A 66 22.31 -44.61 24.66
CA ARG A 66 23.08 -43.38 24.91
C ARG A 66 24.49 -43.40 24.31
N GLU A 67 25.21 -44.52 24.39
CA GLU A 67 26.57 -44.62 23.84
C GLU A 67 26.53 -44.85 22.31
N LYS A 68 25.85 -45.90 21.84
CA LYS A 68 25.92 -46.32 20.43
C LYS A 68 25.08 -45.48 19.48
N VAL A 69 23.89 -45.01 19.88
CA VAL A 69 23.04 -44.20 19.00
C VAL A 69 23.61 -42.80 18.85
N THR A 70 24.11 -42.21 19.95
CA THR A 70 24.78 -40.90 19.91
C THR A 70 26.04 -40.96 19.04
N GLU A 71 26.88 -41.99 19.19
CA GLU A 71 28.08 -42.17 18.36
C GLU A 71 27.74 -42.31 16.87
N LYS A 72 26.78 -43.18 16.53
CA LYS A 72 26.33 -43.36 15.14
C LYS A 72 25.72 -42.10 14.54
N LEU A 73 24.86 -41.39 15.27
CA LEU A 73 24.24 -40.15 14.80
C LEU A 73 25.28 -39.03 14.65
N THR A 74 26.20 -38.90 15.61
CA THR A 74 27.31 -37.93 15.56
C THR A 74 28.20 -38.19 14.35
N ALA A 75 28.59 -39.45 14.11
CA ALA A 75 29.39 -39.84 12.96
C ALA A 75 28.66 -39.58 11.62
N LYS A 76 27.35 -39.86 11.58
CA LYS A 76 26.53 -39.70 10.36
C LYS A 76 26.24 -38.23 10.04
N LEU A 77 25.95 -37.42 11.05
CA LEU A 77 25.60 -36.01 10.88
C LEU A 77 26.82 -35.09 10.88
N GLY A 78 27.94 -35.53 11.47
CA GLY A 78 29.10 -34.68 11.72
C GLY A 78 28.82 -33.56 12.72
N ARG A 79 27.89 -33.80 13.68
CA ARG A 79 27.35 -32.79 14.61
C ARG A 79 27.29 -33.33 16.03
N GLU A 80 27.36 -32.43 17.00
CA GLU A 80 27.22 -32.81 18.41
C GLU A 80 25.77 -33.23 18.68
N VAL A 81 25.57 -34.45 19.16
CA VAL A 81 24.25 -34.98 19.55
C VAL A 81 24.23 -35.17 21.06
N ARG A 82 23.23 -34.60 21.73
CA ARG A 82 23.00 -34.76 23.17
C ARG A 82 21.64 -35.39 23.39
N LEU A 83 21.56 -36.31 24.33
CA LEU A 83 20.33 -37.00 24.72
C LEU A 83 20.05 -36.75 26.21
N GLY A 84 18.83 -36.38 26.55
CA GLY A 84 18.36 -36.28 27.93
C GLY A 84 18.04 -37.66 28.52
N ALA A 85 16.78 -37.83 28.95
CA ALA A 85 16.32 -39.11 29.50
C ALA A 85 16.14 -40.17 28.41
N VAL A 86 16.59 -41.38 28.68
CA VAL A 86 16.40 -42.54 27.80
C VAL A 86 15.79 -43.65 28.62
N GLU A 87 14.59 -44.09 28.23
CA GLU A 87 13.83 -45.16 28.87
C GLU A 87 13.68 -46.30 27.86
N VAL A 88 14.03 -47.52 28.27
CA VAL A 88 13.90 -48.71 27.42
C VAL A 88 13.10 -49.75 28.16
N SER A 89 12.08 -50.27 27.50
CA SER A 89 11.27 -51.40 27.96
C SER A 89 11.26 -52.49 26.89
N LEU A 90 10.63 -53.63 27.17
CA LEU A 90 10.67 -54.77 26.26
C LEU A 90 9.96 -54.41 24.94
N GLY A 91 10.73 -54.22 23.86
CA GLY A 91 10.22 -53.88 22.53
C GLY A 91 9.86 -52.41 22.29
N HIS A 92 10.19 -51.50 23.23
CA HIS A 92 9.88 -50.07 23.10
C HIS A 92 10.95 -49.20 23.76
N ALA A 93 11.37 -48.13 23.09
CA ALA A 93 12.33 -47.15 23.61
C ALA A 93 11.80 -45.73 23.49
N THR A 94 11.92 -44.95 24.56
CA THR A 94 11.61 -43.53 24.62
C THR A 94 12.89 -42.73 24.85
N ILE A 95 13.15 -41.73 24.02
CA ILE A 95 14.24 -40.76 24.15
C ILE A 95 13.61 -39.39 24.36
N ARG A 96 14.07 -38.63 25.35
CA ARG A 96 13.61 -37.27 25.65
C ARG A 96 14.76 -36.28 25.50
N ASP A 97 14.39 -35.05 25.13
CA ASP A 97 15.29 -33.90 25.03
C ASP A 97 16.55 -34.20 24.21
N LEU A 98 16.34 -34.61 22.95
CA LEU A 98 17.44 -34.79 22.00
C LEU A 98 17.80 -33.43 21.39
N GLU A 99 19.07 -33.06 21.47
CA GLU A 99 19.61 -31.86 20.82
C GLU A 99 20.66 -32.24 19.76
N ILE A 100 20.63 -31.53 18.63
CA ILE A 100 21.67 -31.58 17.60
C ILE A 100 22.22 -30.17 17.46
N ARG A 101 23.52 -30.01 17.74
CA ARG A 101 24.22 -28.72 17.73
C ARG A 101 25.35 -28.65 16.71
N GLY A 102 25.59 -27.43 16.27
CA GLY A 102 26.41 -27.08 15.13
C GLY A 102 27.36 -25.90 15.34
N PRO A 103 28.46 -25.82 14.56
CA PRO A 103 29.41 -24.72 14.65
C PRO A 103 28.82 -23.34 14.28
N ASN A 104 27.78 -23.29 13.46
CA ASN A 104 27.15 -22.05 13.00
C ASN A 104 25.80 -21.76 13.69
N ASP A 105 25.46 -22.52 14.73
CA ASP A 105 24.24 -22.32 15.51
C ASP A 105 24.36 -21.07 16.42
N GLY A 106 23.21 -20.54 16.85
CA GLY A 106 23.16 -19.48 17.86
C GLY A 106 22.99 -20.04 19.27
N GLU A 107 22.24 -19.31 20.11
CA GLU A 107 21.85 -19.79 21.45
C GLU A 107 21.01 -21.07 21.37
N LEU A 108 20.13 -21.16 20.37
CA LEU A 108 19.28 -22.32 20.11
C LEU A 108 20.00 -23.38 19.27
N PRO A 109 19.80 -24.68 19.56
CA PRO A 109 20.36 -25.77 18.75
C PRO A 109 19.69 -25.85 17.37
N LEU A 110 20.40 -26.40 16.37
CA LEU A 110 19.85 -26.66 15.04
C LEU A 110 18.58 -27.53 15.09
N VAL A 111 18.59 -28.61 15.89
CA VAL A 111 17.40 -29.44 16.13
C VAL A 111 17.27 -29.70 17.62
N HIS A 112 16.05 -29.55 18.14
CA HIS A 112 15.65 -30.05 19.45
C HIS A 112 14.42 -30.94 19.29
N VAL A 113 14.38 -32.07 19.99
CA VAL A 113 13.25 -33.01 19.95
C VAL A 113 12.85 -33.34 21.38
N ALA A 114 11.61 -33.00 21.74
CA ALA A 114 11.11 -33.23 23.10
C ALA A 114 10.98 -34.73 23.42
N LYS A 115 10.45 -35.53 22.47
CA LYS A 115 10.24 -36.96 22.67
C LYS A 115 10.36 -37.75 21.37
N ILE A 116 11.00 -38.92 21.42
CA ILE A 116 11.04 -39.92 20.36
C ILE A 116 10.65 -41.25 20.99
N ASP A 117 9.59 -41.88 20.50
CA ASP A 117 9.19 -43.23 20.82
C ASP A 117 9.48 -44.14 19.63
N VAL A 118 10.14 -45.27 19.86
CA VAL A 118 10.50 -46.22 18.80
C VAL A 118 10.17 -47.64 19.24
N ASP A 119 9.36 -48.31 18.45
CA ASP A 119 9.09 -49.74 18.63
C ASP A 119 10.20 -50.57 17.98
N PHE A 120 10.53 -51.71 18.58
CA PHE A 120 11.50 -52.64 18.00
C PHE A 120 11.19 -54.10 18.37
N ALA A 121 11.68 -55.05 17.59
CA ALA A 121 11.44 -56.47 17.83
C ALA A 121 12.12 -56.95 19.14
N ALA A 122 11.32 -57.31 20.15
CA ALA A 122 11.82 -57.65 21.49
C ALA A 122 12.72 -58.90 21.52
N LEU A 123 12.35 -59.99 20.83
CA LEU A 123 13.08 -61.25 20.85
C LEU A 123 14.46 -61.18 20.14
N PRO A 124 14.58 -60.61 18.92
CA PRO A 124 15.88 -60.39 18.28
C PRO A 124 16.80 -59.46 19.09
N SER A 125 16.25 -58.44 19.77
CA SER A 125 17.04 -57.48 20.56
C SER A 125 17.81 -58.11 21.72
N LEU A 126 17.34 -59.24 22.24
CA LEU A 126 18.00 -59.98 23.33
C LEU A 126 19.22 -60.76 22.84
N VAL A 127 19.34 -61.00 21.53
CA VAL A 127 20.45 -61.72 20.88
C VAL A 127 21.38 -60.77 20.12
N GLY A 128 21.13 -59.45 20.20
CA GLY A 128 22.01 -58.40 19.67
C GLY A 128 21.62 -57.83 18.31
N THR A 129 20.52 -58.27 17.69
CA THR A 129 19.98 -57.72 16.44
C THR A 129 18.78 -56.82 16.73
N VAL A 130 18.77 -55.59 16.20
CA VAL A 130 17.70 -54.62 16.44
C VAL A 130 17.00 -54.31 15.13
N GLU A 131 15.75 -54.74 15.01
CA GLU A 131 14.85 -54.38 13.91
C GLU A 131 13.89 -53.30 14.40
N LEU A 132 13.98 -52.11 13.82
CA LEU A 132 13.14 -50.96 14.19
C LEU A 132 11.78 -51.04 13.49
N GLY A 133 10.71 -50.89 14.27
CA GLY A 133 9.34 -50.72 13.79
C GLY A 133 9.00 -49.25 13.51
N ALA A 134 7.79 -48.83 13.86
CA ALA A 134 7.38 -47.44 13.71
C ALA A 134 8.05 -46.53 14.75
N ALA A 135 8.42 -45.33 14.34
CA ALA A 135 8.90 -44.27 15.22
C ALA A 135 7.89 -43.12 15.28
N GLN A 136 7.62 -42.63 16.48
CA GLN A 136 6.82 -41.44 16.74
C GLN A 136 7.72 -40.37 17.35
N ILE A 137 7.65 -39.17 16.81
CA ILE A 137 8.45 -38.03 17.22
C ILE A 137 7.49 -36.91 17.61
N GLU A 138 7.65 -36.36 18.81
CA GLU A 138 6.83 -35.28 19.33
C GLU A 138 7.70 -34.08 19.68
N GLY A 139 7.25 -32.88 19.30
CA GLY A 139 7.86 -31.61 19.73
C GLY A 139 9.23 -31.36 19.10
N VAL A 140 9.32 -31.49 17.77
CA VAL A 140 10.54 -31.16 17.02
C VAL A 140 10.63 -29.65 16.81
N LEU A 141 11.73 -29.03 17.18
CA LEU A 141 12.06 -27.64 16.86
C LEU A 141 13.29 -27.62 15.96
N VAL A 142 13.17 -27.06 14.75
CA VAL A 142 14.29 -26.89 13.82
C VAL A 142 14.61 -25.41 13.67
N ASN A 143 15.85 -25.02 13.96
CA ASN A 143 16.33 -23.64 13.87
C ASN A 143 17.40 -23.51 12.79
N MET A 144 17.00 -23.04 11.62
CA MET A 144 17.87 -22.82 10.49
C MET A 144 18.31 -21.35 10.45
N ARG A 145 19.58 -21.10 10.11
CA ARG A 145 20.12 -19.75 10.03
C ARG A 145 21.10 -19.60 8.89
N ARG A 146 21.00 -18.49 8.16
CA ARG A 146 22.01 -18.01 7.23
C ARG A 146 22.53 -16.64 7.69
N HIS A 147 23.85 -16.54 7.80
CA HIS A 147 24.58 -15.34 8.19
C HIS A 147 24.72 -14.37 7.01
N ALA A 148 25.06 -13.12 7.30
CA ALA A 148 25.22 -12.07 6.28
C ALA A 148 26.39 -12.34 5.31
N ASP A 149 27.36 -13.16 5.72
CA ASP A 149 28.48 -13.63 4.89
C ASP A 149 28.12 -14.83 4.00
N GLY A 150 26.87 -15.29 4.04
CA GLY A 150 26.36 -16.40 3.25
C GLY A 150 26.59 -17.80 3.84
N ARG A 151 27.32 -17.92 4.97
CA ARG A 151 27.42 -19.19 5.70
C ARG A 151 26.09 -19.56 6.35
N ASP A 152 25.78 -20.84 6.44
CA ASP A 152 24.56 -21.33 7.09
C ASP A 152 24.86 -22.54 7.99
N ASN A 153 23.88 -22.95 8.80
CA ASN A 153 24.06 -24.04 9.76
C ASN A 153 23.57 -25.42 9.28
N VAL A 154 23.09 -25.56 8.04
CA VAL A 154 22.41 -26.77 7.53
C VAL A 154 23.09 -27.40 6.31
N ARG A 155 23.73 -26.61 5.44
CA ARG A 155 24.17 -27.03 4.10
C ARG A 155 25.16 -28.18 4.10
N ASP A 156 26.17 -28.13 4.97
CA ASP A 156 27.15 -29.20 5.13
C ASP A 156 26.51 -30.54 5.54
N ILE A 157 25.45 -30.51 6.35
CA ILE A 157 24.71 -31.73 6.75
C ILE A 157 23.96 -32.29 5.55
N ILE A 158 23.27 -31.44 4.78
CA ILE A 158 22.53 -31.86 3.58
C ILE A 158 23.49 -32.49 2.56
N GLU A 159 24.64 -31.85 2.30
CA GLU A 159 25.66 -32.35 1.38
C GLU A 159 26.22 -33.71 1.82
N ARG A 160 26.53 -33.88 3.11
CA ARG A 160 26.98 -35.17 3.67
C ARG A 160 25.94 -36.27 3.50
N LEU A 161 24.67 -35.99 3.83
CA LEU A 161 23.58 -36.96 3.71
C LEU A 161 23.27 -37.33 2.25
N GLN A 162 23.46 -36.40 1.31
CA GLN A 162 23.32 -36.67 -0.12
C GLN A 162 24.48 -37.51 -0.66
N ALA A 163 25.72 -37.19 -0.28
CA ALA A 163 26.91 -37.94 -0.69
C ALA A 163 26.84 -39.42 -0.25
N GLN A 164 26.32 -39.70 0.95
CA GLN A 164 26.12 -41.06 1.45
C GLN A 164 25.04 -41.86 0.70
N LYS A 165 24.11 -41.21 0.00
CA LYS A 165 23.08 -41.89 -0.82
C LYS A 165 23.57 -42.28 -2.24
N GLY A 166 24.65 -41.67 -2.73
CA GLY A 166 25.18 -41.90 -4.07
C GLY A 166 26.25 -43.00 -4.17
N GLY A 167 26.80 -43.46 -3.04
CA GLY A 167 27.75 -44.57 -3.00
C GLY A 167 27.02 -45.91 -3.02
N GLY A 168 27.10 -46.64 -4.14
CA GLY A 168 26.58 -48.01 -4.29
C GLY A 168 27.31 -49.02 -3.41
N GLY A 169 27.07 -48.98 -2.10
CA GLY A 169 27.46 -50.02 -1.16
C GLY A 169 26.24 -50.86 -0.79
N SER A 170 26.19 -52.11 -1.25
CA SER A 170 25.34 -53.12 -0.62
C SER A 170 25.89 -53.42 0.77
N GLY A 171 25.11 -53.19 1.80
CA GLY A 171 25.46 -53.52 3.19
C GLY A 171 24.29 -53.19 4.10
N GLY A 172 23.49 -54.22 4.41
CA GLY A 172 22.30 -54.09 5.25
C GLY A 172 22.64 -53.81 6.71
N ASP A 173 21.66 -53.22 7.40
CA ASP A 173 21.26 -53.62 8.76
C ASP A 173 19.93 -52.92 9.06
N GLY A 174 18.96 -53.60 9.68
CA GLY A 174 17.57 -53.17 9.94
C GLY A 174 17.39 -51.94 10.86
N THR A 175 18.05 -50.82 10.51
CA THR A 175 18.37 -49.67 11.39
C THR A 175 17.59 -48.40 11.07
N MET A 176 16.74 -48.39 10.06
CA MET A 176 15.79 -47.31 9.81
C MET A 176 14.38 -47.77 10.21
N PRO A 177 13.59 -46.95 10.92
CA PRO A 177 12.20 -47.27 11.23
C PRO A 177 11.40 -47.60 9.97
N THR A 178 10.43 -48.51 10.08
CA THR A 178 9.51 -48.85 8.97
C THR A 178 8.63 -47.67 8.55
N SER A 179 8.37 -46.77 9.49
CA SER A 179 7.68 -45.49 9.28
C SER A 179 8.06 -44.50 10.36
N ILE A 180 8.04 -43.21 10.04
CA ILE A 180 8.26 -42.13 11.00
C ILE A 180 7.03 -41.24 10.98
N ALA A 181 6.45 -40.96 12.15
CA ALA A 181 5.42 -39.94 12.34
C ALA A 181 5.97 -38.85 13.25
N MET A 182 5.75 -37.59 12.90
CA MET A 182 6.15 -36.41 13.63
C MET A 182 4.93 -35.57 13.95
N THR A 183 4.81 -35.08 15.18
CA THR A 183 3.74 -34.19 15.62
C THR A 183 4.30 -32.99 16.39
N LYS A 184 3.56 -31.87 16.37
CA LYS A 184 3.93 -30.62 17.08
C LYS A 184 5.31 -30.08 16.68
N GLY A 185 5.66 -30.24 15.41
CA GLY A 185 6.89 -29.70 14.83
C GLY A 185 6.84 -28.19 14.67
N ARG A 186 7.96 -27.51 14.89
CA ARG A 186 8.14 -26.07 14.69
C ARG A 186 9.40 -25.83 13.90
N LEU A 187 9.37 -24.83 13.03
CA LEU A 187 10.53 -24.45 12.23
C LEU A 187 10.72 -22.94 12.29
N THR A 188 11.95 -22.54 12.53
CA THR A 188 12.38 -21.15 12.35
C THR A 188 13.51 -21.13 11.32
N PHE A 189 13.42 -20.20 10.38
CA PHE A 189 14.51 -19.93 9.45
C PHE A 189 14.79 -18.43 9.45
N HIS A 190 16.02 -18.07 9.79
CA HIS A 190 16.46 -16.69 9.81
C HIS A 190 17.58 -16.47 8.79
N ASP A 191 17.39 -15.54 7.87
CA ASP A 191 18.27 -15.26 6.76
C ASP A 191 18.72 -13.80 6.81
N ALA A 192 19.88 -13.57 7.43
CA ALA A 192 20.45 -12.24 7.56
C ALA A 192 20.87 -11.66 6.20
N LEU A 193 21.24 -12.52 5.23
CA LEU A 193 21.65 -12.09 3.89
C LEU A 193 20.44 -11.57 3.08
N ALA A 194 19.31 -12.28 3.13
CA ALA A 194 18.08 -11.81 2.46
C ALA A 194 17.29 -10.80 3.29
N GLY A 195 17.60 -10.69 4.59
CA GLY A 195 16.81 -9.95 5.56
C GLY A 195 15.45 -10.58 5.78
N ALA A 196 15.35 -11.91 5.81
CA ALA A 196 14.08 -12.65 5.86
C ALA A 196 14.01 -13.56 7.09
N THR A 197 12.80 -13.72 7.63
CA THR A 197 12.51 -14.67 8.71
C THR A 197 11.26 -15.46 8.33
N LEU A 198 11.35 -16.79 8.40
CA LEU A 198 10.24 -17.72 8.22
C LEU A 198 9.99 -18.44 9.54
N LEU A 199 8.73 -18.52 9.95
CA LEU A 199 8.28 -19.23 11.13
C LEU A 199 7.15 -20.18 10.74
N VAL A 200 7.20 -21.40 11.25
CA VAL A 200 6.15 -22.41 11.15
C VAL A 200 5.66 -22.70 12.56
N GLY A 201 4.40 -22.37 12.83
CA GLY A 201 3.80 -22.42 14.17
C GLY A 201 3.61 -23.83 14.71
N ASP A 202 3.04 -24.73 13.91
CA ASP A 202 2.88 -26.15 14.22
C ASP A 202 2.93 -27.00 12.94
N GLY A 203 3.48 -28.21 13.01
CA GLY A 203 3.61 -29.09 11.86
C GLY A 203 3.62 -30.57 12.20
N ASP A 204 2.94 -31.35 11.37
CA ASP A 204 2.88 -32.80 11.45
C ASP A 204 3.51 -33.39 10.18
N ALA A 205 4.23 -34.50 10.28
CA ALA A 205 4.80 -35.16 9.11
C ALA A 205 4.75 -36.67 9.24
N SER A 206 4.57 -37.37 8.13
CA SER A 206 4.65 -38.81 8.05
C SER A 206 5.57 -39.22 6.91
N TRP A 207 6.45 -40.17 7.19
CA TRP A 207 7.35 -40.75 6.22
C TRP A 207 7.22 -42.28 6.21
N LYS A 208 7.18 -42.85 5.02
CA LYS A 208 7.27 -44.27 4.73
C LYS A 208 8.21 -44.45 3.52
N PRO A 209 8.73 -45.65 3.25
CA PRO A 209 9.50 -45.91 2.04
C PRO A 209 8.74 -45.44 0.79
N GLY A 210 9.30 -44.43 0.12
CA GLY A 210 8.74 -43.84 -1.09
C GLY A 210 7.60 -42.83 -0.91
N GLU A 211 7.27 -42.43 0.32
CA GLU A 211 6.24 -41.42 0.59
C GLU A 211 6.66 -40.50 1.74
N LEU A 212 6.55 -39.19 1.52
CA LEU A 212 6.68 -38.15 2.54
C LEU A 212 5.50 -37.20 2.41
N ILE A 213 4.78 -37.01 3.51
CA ILE A 213 3.70 -36.04 3.64
C ILE A 213 4.02 -35.17 4.84
N ALA A 214 3.91 -33.85 4.70
CA ALA A 214 4.02 -32.91 5.80
C ALA A 214 2.90 -31.88 5.73
N HIS A 215 2.34 -31.54 6.88
CA HIS A 215 1.29 -30.56 7.08
C HIS A 215 1.81 -29.50 8.01
N MET A 216 1.86 -28.25 7.57
CA MET A 216 2.30 -27.11 8.38
C MET A 216 1.16 -26.13 8.54
N ARG A 217 1.06 -25.53 9.73
CA ARG A 217 0.06 -24.55 10.11
C ARG A 217 0.74 -23.28 10.60
N ASP A 218 0.03 -22.16 10.45
CA ASP A 218 0.47 -20.84 10.91
C ASP A 218 1.87 -20.47 10.40
N VAL A 219 2.05 -20.60 9.08
CA VAL A 219 3.31 -20.26 8.41
C VAL A 219 3.35 -18.75 8.21
N THR A 220 4.42 -18.10 8.66
CA THR A 220 4.61 -16.66 8.47
C THR A 220 6.01 -16.38 7.95
N ALA A 221 6.10 -15.51 6.95
CA ALA A 221 7.37 -15.02 6.40
C ALA A 221 7.39 -13.50 6.45
N THR A 222 8.44 -12.94 7.03
CA THR A 222 8.67 -11.49 7.11
C THR A 222 10.00 -11.15 6.48
N THR A 223 10.14 -9.94 5.95
CA THR A 223 11.42 -9.43 5.47
C THR A 223 11.64 -8.01 5.97
N MET A 224 12.90 -7.55 6.03
CA MET A 224 13.25 -6.22 6.56
C MET A 224 12.69 -5.05 5.73
N ALA A 225 12.33 -5.28 4.46
CA ALA A 225 11.95 -4.23 3.51
C ALA A 225 10.73 -4.55 2.63
N ALA A 226 10.11 -5.73 2.80
CA ALA A 226 9.07 -6.23 1.90
C ALA A 226 7.84 -6.73 2.71
N PRO A 227 6.69 -6.95 2.03
CA PRO A 227 5.42 -7.27 2.68
C PRO A 227 5.49 -8.55 3.54
N LYS A 228 4.74 -8.56 4.65
CA LYS A 228 4.53 -9.78 5.44
C LYS A 228 3.70 -10.76 4.61
N ALA A 229 4.15 -12.00 4.53
CA ALA A 229 3.42 -13.11 3.94
C ALA A 229 3.03 -14.11 5.04
N SER A 230 1.89 -14.76 4.89
CA SER A 230 1.48 -15.86 5.76
C SER A 230 0.66 -16.89 5.01
N ALA A 231 0.56 -18.09 5.56
CA ALA A 231 -0.35 -19.13 5.10
C ALA A 231 -0.93 -19.87 6.30
N ALA A 232 -2.24 -20.03 6.32
CA ALA A 232 -2.93 -20.81 7.35
C ALA A 232 -2.48 -22.28 7.32
N LYS A 233 -2.29 -22.84 6.11
CA LYS A 233 -1.80 -24.20 5.93
C LYS A 233 -0.89 -24.34 4.71
N LEU A 234 0.13 -25.17 4.86
CA LEU A 234 1.12 -25.47 3.84
C LEU A 234 1.42 -26.97 3.87
N ASP A 235 1.03 -27.68 2.81
CA ASP A 235 1.19 -29.13 2.72
C ASP A 235 2.29 -29.48 1.72
N ILE A 236 3.22 -30.34 2.11
CA ILE A 236 4.25 -30.91 1.23
C ILE A 236 3.90 -32.37 0.99
N LYS A 237 3.87 -32.78 -0.28
CA LYS A 237 3.72 -34.17 -0.69
C LYS A 237 4.87 -34.56 -1.61
N LYS A 238 5.56 -35.65 -1.30
CA LYS A 238 6.59 -36.25 -2.15
C LYS A 238 6.42 -37.76 -2.18
N ILE A 239 6.03 -38.28 -3.35
CA ILE A 239 5.90 -39.72 -3.62
C ILE A 239 6.97 -40.13 -4.63
N THR A 240 7.53 -41.33 -4.49
CA THR A 240 8.46 -41.90 -5.48
C THR A 240 7.78 -42.00 -6.84
N GLY A 241 8.40 -41.40 -7.86
CA GLY A 241 7.85 -41.37 -9.22
C GLY A 241 6.94 -40.18 -9.52
N GLU A 242 6.56 -39.40 -8.50
CA GLU A 242 5.81 -38.15 -8.66
C GLU A 242 6.72 -36.93 -8.39
N SER A 243 6.42 -35.81 -9.05
CA SER A 243 7.05 -34.52 -8.71
C SER A 243 6.61 -34.07 -7.31
N PRO A 244 7.54 -33.61 -6.45
CA PRO A 244 7.17 -33.03 -5.18
C PRO A 244 6.25 -31.83 -5.39
N THR A 245 5.18 -31.77 -4.63
CA THR A 245 4.14 -30.74 -4.71
C THR A 245 3.99 -30.06 -3.36
N LEU A 246 3.93 -28.73 -3.40
CA LEU A 246 3.62 -27.87 -2.28
C LEU A 246 2.23 -27.28 -2.49
N VAL A 247 1.33 -27.43 -1.53
CA VAL A 247 -0.02 -26.86 -1.57
C VAL A 247 -0.12 -25.74 -0.53
N ILE A 248 -0.59 -24.58 -0.95
CA ILE A 248 -0.80 -23.41 -0.09
C ILE A 248 -2.30 -23.21 0.12
N GLN A 249 -2.71 -22.97 1.37
CA GLN A 249 -4.09 -22.69 1.74
C GLN A 249 -4.17 -21.51 2.71
N GLY A 250 -5.13 -20.61 2.47
CA GLY A 250 -5.37 -19.44 3.32
C GLY A 250 -4.16 -18.51 3.40
N GLY A 251 -3.48 -18.30 2.26
CA GLY A 251 -2.35 -17.40 2.18
C GLY A 251 -2.76 -15.93 2.16
N GLU A 252 -1.91 -15.09 2.74
CA GLU A 252 -2.05 -13.63 2.76
C GLU A 252 -0.71 -12.97 2.43
N LEU A 253 -0.76 -11.85 1.70
CA LEU A 253 0.41 -11.04 1.33
C LEU A 253 0.09 -9.54 1.48
N ALA A 254 0.69 -8.89 2.47
CA ALA A 254 0.39 -7.51 2.84
C ALA A 254 1.25 -6.47 2.08
N LEU A 255 0.90 -6.20 0.81
CA LEU A 255 1.66 -5.33 -0.12
C LEU A 255 1.86 -3.88 0.36
N TRP A 256 0.89 -3.28 1.07
CA TRP A 256 0.94 -1.91 1.63
C TRP A 256 0.12 -1.84 2.93
N PRO A 257 0.34 -0.87 3.85
CA PRO A 257 -0.61 -0.55 4.90
C PRO A 257 -2.07 -0.52 4.39
N ARG A 258 -2.91 -1.46 4.85
CA ARG A 258 -4.33 -1.65 4.47
C ARG A 258 -4.60 -2.28 3.08
N LEU A 259 -3.57 -2.73 2.36
CA LEU A 259 -3.71 -3.49 1.11
C LEU A 259 -3.07 -4.88 1.26
N ALA A 260 -3.88 -5.93 1.37
CA ALA A 260 -3.40 -7.31 1.45
C ALA A 260 -4.12 -8.21 0.43
N LEU A 261 -3.33 -8.93 -0.36
CA LEU A 261 -3.84 -10.09 -1.08
C LEU A 261 -4.21 -11.15 -0.04
N SER A 262 -5.35 -11.81 -0.22
CA SER A 262 -5.90 -12.74 0.77
C SER A 262 -6.46 -13.97 0.08
N SER A 263 -6.80 -15.00 0.86
CA SER A 263 -7.36 -16.25 0.32
C SER A 263 -6.47 -16.87 -0.77
N ILE A 264 -5.15 -16.71 -0.66
CA ILE A 264 -4.20 -17.27 -1.61
C ILE A 264 -4.19 -18.78 -1.44
N THR A 265 -4.44 -19.50 -2.53
CA THR A 265 -4.46 -20.96 -2.57
C THR A 265 -3.82 -21.43 -3.87
N GLY A 266 -3.36 -22.68 -3.90
CA GLY A 266 -2.82 -23.29 -5.12
C GLY A 266 -1.59 -24.12 -4.84
N THR A 267 -0.79 -24.33 -5.88
CA THR A 267 0.31 -25.29 -5.84
C THR A 267 1.62 -24.73 -6.38
N ILE A 268 2.72 -25.20 -5.81
CA ILE A 268 4.06 -25.08 -6.38
C ILE A 268 4.56 -26.51 -6.59
N ALA A 269 4.68 -26.94 -7.84
CA ALA A 269 5.04 -28.32 -8.18
C ALA A 269 6.37 -28.34 -8.95
N ALA A 270 7.22 -29.34 -8.70
CA ALA A 270 8.43 -29.49 -9.50
C ALA A 270 8.10 -29.93 -10.93
N ASP A 271 8.84 -29.39 -11.91
CA ASP A 271 8.72 -29.78 -13.31
C ASP A 271 9.20 -31.23 -13.49
N PRO A 272 8.36 -32.16 -13.99
CA PRO A 272 8.73 -33.56 -14.21
C PRO A 272 9.88 -33.75 -15.20
N GLN A 273 10.02 -32.84 -16.18
CA GLN A 273 11.04 -32.93 -17.22
C GLN A 273 12.31 -32.17 -16.85
N ARG A 274 12.22 -31.22 -15.92
CA ARG A 274 13.34 -30.37 -15.50
C ARG A 274 13.50 -30.43 -13.97
N PRO A 275 14.20 -31.45 -13.46
CA PRO A 275 14.43 -31.55 -12.02
C PRO A 275 15.07 -30.26 -11.49
N ARG A 276 14.47 -29.68 -10.44
CA ARG A 276 14.84 -28.40 -9.76
C ARG A 276 14.26 -27.11 -10.36
N GLN A 277 13.45 -27.20 -11.42
CA GLN A 277 12.51 -26.13 -11.78
C GLN A 277 11.15 -26.40 -11.15
N PHE A 278 10.45 -25.34 -10.77
CA PHE A 278 9.12 -25.41 -10.18
C PHE A 278 8.14 -24.56 -10.98
N THR A 279 6.89 -24.99 -11.03
CA THR A 279 5.79 -24.22 -11.60
C THR A 279 4.93 -23.71 -10.46
N ILE A 280 4.76 -22.40 -10.42
CA ILE A 280 3.82 -21.71 -9.56
C ILE A 280 2.45 -21.75 -10.27
N ASP A 281 1.41 -22.18 -9.57
CA ASP A 281 0.02 -22.04 -9.99
C ASP A 281 -0.81 -21.65 -8.77
N LEU A 282 -0.95 -20.35 -8.55
CA LEU A 282 -1.67 -19.79 -7.43
C LEU A 282 -2.90 -19.03 -7.91
N ALA A 283 -3.95 -19.06 -7.11
CA ALA A 283 -5.10 -18.19 -7.24
C ALA A 283 -5.33 -17.49 -5.91
N GLY A 284 -5.87 -16.28 -5.95
CA GLY A 284 -6.13 -15.55 -4.74
C GLY A 284 -7.16 -14.47 -4.91
N GLY A 285 -7.36 -13.79 -3.80
CA GLY A 285 -8.42 -12.82 -3.59
C GLY A 285 -7.91 -11.52 -3.00
N TYR A 286 -8.85 -10.67 -2.62
CA TYR A 286 -8.59 -9.41 -1.94
C TYR A 286 -9.65 -9.16 -0.85
N GLY A 287 -9.21 -8.75 0.35
CA GLY A 287 -10.04 -8.54 1.54
C GLY A 287 -11.15 -9.57 1.77
N GLY A 288 -10.81 -10.86 1.71
CA GLY A 288 -11.71 -11.98 2.02
C GLY A 288 -12.51 -12.53 0.83
N VAL A 289 -12.32 -11.98 -0.36
CA VAL A 289 -13.05 -12.37 -1.57
C VAL A 289 -12.14 -13.23 -2.45
N PRO A 290 -12.35 -14.56 -2.52
CA PRO A 290 -11.43 -15.47 -3.22
C PRO A 290 -11.58 -15.39 -4.75
N ASN A 291 -10.60 -15.97 -5.46
CA ASN A 291 -10.64 -16.22 -6.91
C ASN A 291 -10.85 -14.96 -7.79
N LEU A 292 -10.08 -13.91 -7.52
CA LEU A 292 -10.06 -12.67 -8.31
C LEU A 292 -8.87 -12.60 -9.26
N TRP A 293 -7.79 -13.28 -8.93
CA TRP A 293 -6.58 -13.30 -9.74
C TRP A 293 -5.89 -14.66 -9.70
N THR A 294 -5.08 -14.92 -10.70
CA THR A 294 -4.19 -16.08 -10.80
C THR A 294 -2.76 -15.61 -11.03
N ALA A 295 -1.79 -16.39 -10.56
CA ALA A 295 -0.37 -16.18 -10.70
C ALA A 295 0.26 -17.49 -11.15
N LYS A 296 0.72 -17.54 -12.40
CA LYS A 296 1.28 -18.76 -12.99
C LYS A 296 2.65 -18.52 -13.59
N GLY A 297 3.55 -19.48 -13.46
CA GLY A 297 4.80 -19.47 -14.22
C GLY A 297 5.97 -20.16 -13.53
N PRO A 298 7.13 -20.22 -14.21
CA PRO A 298 8.29 -20.96 -13.73
C PRO A 298 9.07 -20.23 -12.63
N LEU A 299 9.63 -21.02 -11.73
CA LEU A 299 10.57 -20.64 -10.68
C LEU A 299 11.82 -21.52 -10.78
N ASP A 300 12.97 -20.90 -10.97
CA ASP A 300 14.29 -21.55 -10.94
C ASP A 300 14.98 -21.25 -9.62
N THR A 301 15.10 -22.29 -8.79
CA THR A 301 15.68 -22.21 -7.44
C THR A 301 17.20 -22.13 -7.42
N ILE A 302 17.89 -22.41 -8.54
CA ILE A 302 19.36 -22.30 -8.64
C ILE A 302 19.73 -20.91 -9.12
N ALA A 303 19.13 -20.49 -10.24
CA ALA A 303 19.32 -19.15 -10.78
C ALA A 303 18.74 -18.07 -9.84
N LEU A 304 17.78 -18.44 -8.98
CA LEU A 304 16.96 -17.54 -8.18
C LEU A 304 16.20 -16.56 -9.07
N THR A 305 15.57 -17.09 -10.11
CA THR A 305 14.77 -16.33 -11.07
C THR A 305 13.34 -16.87 -11.11
N ALA A 306 12.36 -15.98 -11.31
CA ALA A 306 10.98 -16.38 -11.53
C ALA A 306 10.37 -15.57 -12.67
N SER A 307 9.48 -16.17 -13.43
CA SER A 307 8.65 -15.48 -14.43
C SER A 307 7.21 -15.80 -14.10
N ILE A 308 6.41 -14.79 -13.79
CA ILE A 308 5.06 -14.95 -13.25
C ILE A 308 4.10 -14.13 -14.09
N ASP A 309 3.14 -14.81 -14.73
CA ASP A 309 1.98 -14.21 -15.35
C ASP A 309 0.88 -14.05 -14.30
N LEU A 310 0.57 -12.79 -13.99
CA LEU A 310 -0.51 -12.36 -13.11
C LEU A 310 -1.73 -11.99 -13.98
N GLU A 311 -2.85 -12.69 -13.79
CA GLU A 311 -4.08 -12.43 -14.51
C GLU A 311 -5.25 -12.23 -13.56
N ALA A 312 -5.97 -11.11 -13.70
CA ALA A 312 -7.24 -10.85 -13.05
C ALA A 312 -8.30 -10.67 -14.15
N GLN A 313 -8.95 -11.78 -14.54
CA GLN A 313 -9.88 -11.79 -15.68
C GLN A 313 -11.22 -11.17 -15.27
N ARG A 314 -11.50 -10.01 -15.90
CA ARG A 314 -12.76 -9.24 -15.89
C ARG A 314 -13.72 -9.61 -14.75
N PHE A 315 -13.42 -9.14 -13.56
CA PHE A 315 -14.35 -9.25 -12.43
C PHE A 315 -15.05 -7.91 -12.18
N GLN A 316 -16.28 -7.98 -11.70
CA GLN A 316 -17.05 -6.83 -11.26
C GLN A 316 -16.64 -6.45 -9.84
N LEU A 317 -16.60 -5.15 -9.53
CA LEU A 317 -16.21 -4.65 -8.22
C LEU A 317 -17.25 -4.91 -7.12
N ASP A 318 -18.44 -5.41 -7.45
CA ASP A 318 -19.46 -5.93 -6.50
C ASP A 318 -18.88 -6.96 -5.54
N ARG A 319 -17.97 -7.80 -6.04
CA ARG A 319 -17.25 -8.78 -5.24
C ARG A 319 -16.43 -8.13 -4.13
N LEU A 320 -16.00 -6.87 -4.30
CA LEU A 320 -15.21 -6.11 -3.34
C LEU A 320 -16.05 -5.18 -2.44
N ALA A 321 -17.39 -5.28 -2.49
CA ALA A 321 -18.33 -4.44 -1.74
C ALA A 321 -17.96 -4.19 -0.26
N PRO A 322 -17.58 -5.20 0.56
CA PRO A 322 -17.26 -4.99 1.97
C PRO A 322 -16.09 -4.01 2.20
N ILE A 323 -15.18 -3.90 1.23
CA ILE A 323 -13.97 -3.08 1.30
C ILE A 323 -14.24 -1.71 0.69
N LEU A 324 -15.01 -1.68 -0.41
CA LEU A 324 -15.36 -0.45 -1.12
C LEU A 324 -16.31 0.45 -0.33
N ALA A 325 -17.04 -0.09 0.66
CA ALA A 325 -17.95 0.68 1.51
C ALA A 325 -17.30 1.86 2.24
N ARG A 326 -15.97 1.88 2.39
CA ARG A 326 -15.20 2.99 2.99
C ARG A 326 -14.38 3.79 1.98
N THR A 327 -14.58 3.52 0.70
CA THR A 327 -13.89 4.19 -0.39
C THR A 327 -14.82 5.17 -1.07
N PRO A 328 -14.28 6.12 -1.85
CA PRO A 328 -15.12 7.02 -2.64
C PRO A 328 -15.76 6.35 -3.86
N VAL A 329 -15.60 5.04 -4.07
CA VAL A 329 -16.18 4.31 -5.21
C VAL A 329 -17.65 4.03 -4.92
N VAL A 330 -18.53 4.43 -5.85
CA VAL A 330 -19.98 4.23 -5.79
C VAL A 330 -20.44 3.36 -6.97
N ASP A 331 -21.67 2.86 -6.93
CA ASP A 331 -22.30 2.02 -7.97
C ASP A 331 -21.33 1.04 -8.68
N TYR A 332 -20.60 0.27 -7.88
CA TYR A 332 -19.48 -0.56 -8.35
C TYR A 332 -19.92 -1.86 -9.05
N ALA A 333 -21.23 -2.10 -9.18
CA ALA A 333 -21.78 -3.28 -9.85
C ALA A 333 -21.50 -3.28 -11.35
N ASN A 334 -21.34 -2.10 -11.94
CA ASN A 334 -21.06 -1.90 -13.36
C ASN A 334 -19.55 -1.74 -13.64
N THR A 335 -18.74 -1.60 -12.59
CA THR A 335 -17.31 -1.37 -12.74
C THR A 335 -16.57 -2.68 -12.93
N SER A 336 -15.91 -2.83 -14.07
CA SER A 336 -15.12 -4.02 -14.39
C SER A 336 -13.62 -3.72 -14.44
N VAL A 337 -12.83 -4.64 -13.91
CA VAL A 337 -11.36 -4.61 -13.95
C VAL A 337 -10.85 -5.83 -14.69
N ASP A 338 -10.04 -5.60 -15.71
CA ASP A 338 -9.28 -6.62 -16.43
C ASP A 338 -7.79 -6.28 -16.35
N THR A 339 -6.95 -7.23 -16.00
CA THR A 339 -5.51 -6.99 -15.85
C THR A 339 -4.71 -8.24 -16.20
N LYS A 340 -3.67 -8.04 -17.01
CA LYS A 340 -2.68 -9.05 -17.34
C LYS A 340 -1.28 -8.45 -17.21
N ILE A 341 -0.52 -8.90 -16.22
CA ILE A 341 0.81 -8.40 -15.90
C ILE A 341 1.78 -9.58 -15.85
N LYS A 342 2.85 -9.50 -16.63
CA LYS A 342 4.01 -10.38 -16.52
C LYS A 342 5.04 -9.74 -15.58
N LEU A 343 5.57 -10.54 -14.67
CA LEU A 343 6.60 -10.16 -13.70
C LEU A 343 7.78 -11.11 -13.83
N ASP A 344 8.94 -10.58 -14.20
CA ASP A 344 10.20 -11.32 -14.23
C ASP A 344 11.07 -10.87 -13.05
N LEU A 345 11.47 -11.81 -12.20
CA LEU A 345 12.19 -11.58 -10.94
C LEU A 345 13.58 -12.21 -11.03
N ASP A 346 14.58 -11.50 -10.49
CA ASP A 346 15.93 -12.03 -10.28
C ASP A 346 16.52 -11.52 -8.93
N ARG A 347 17.82 -11.76 -8.72
CA ARG A 347 18.52 -11.36 -7.48
C ARG A 347 18.66 -9.84 -7.32
N THR A 348 18.69 -9.11 -8.43
CA THR A 348 18.95 -7.67 -8.51
C THR A 348 17.67 -6.84 -8.51
N GLY A 349 16.55 -7.42 -8.92
CA GLY A 349 15.32 -6.66 -9.07
C GLY A 349 14.16 -7.41 -9.71
N ALA A 350 13.26 -6.61 -10.27
CA ALA A 350 12.08 -7.08 -10.97
C ALA A 350 11.90 -6.30 -12.28
N LYS A 351 11.41 -6.95 -13.33
CA LYS A 351 10.86 -6.31 -14.53
C LYS A 351 9.39 -6.65 -14.61
N PHE A 352 8.58 -5.68 -14.97
CA PHE A 352 7.15 -5.89 -15.14
C PHE A 352 6.71 -5.35 -16.50
N SER A 353 5.74 -6.01 -17.10
CA SER A 353 5.06 -5.51 -18.29
C SER A 353 3.65 -6.05 -18.35
N GLY A 354 2.71 -5.31 -18.91
CA GLY A 354 1.34 -5.76 -18.92
C GLY A 354 0.37 -4.75 -19.47
N GLN A 355 -0.90 -5.09 -19.37
CA GLN A 355 -2.01 -4.25 -19.72
C GLN A 355 -3.11 -4.34 -18.68
N PHE A 356 -3.89 -3.29 -18.58
CA PHE A 356 -5.07 -3.25 -17.73
C PHE A 356 -6.19 -2.45 -18.40
N ALA A 357 -7.41 -2.73 -18.01
CA ALA A 357 -8.59 -1.98 -18.37
C ALA A 357 -9.54 -1.90 -17.18
N LEU A 358 -9.81 -0.67 -16.76
CA LEU A 358 -10.85 -0.31 -15.81
C LEU A 358 -11.96 0.37 -16.60
N ARG A 359 -13.20 -0.11 -16.45
CA ARG A 359 -14.36 0.46 -17.14
C ARG A 359 -15.51 0.68 -16.17
N GLY A 360 -16.24 1.78 -16.36
CA GLY A 360 -17.45 2.11 -15.61
C GLY A 360 -17.20 2.53 -14.17
N LEU A 361 -16.02 3.08 -13.84
CA LEU A 361 -15.74 3.48 -12.46
C LEU A 361 -16.56 4.73 -12.10
N ASN A 362 -17.37 4.61 -11.06
CA ASN A 362 -18.11 5.73 -10.50
C ASN A 362 -17.49 6.16 -9.16
N VAL A 363 -17.26 7.47 -8.99
CA VAL A 363 -16.56 8.04 -7.83
C VAL A 363 -17.33 9.19 -7.23
N GLY A 364 -17.72 9.05 -5.95
CA GLY A 364 -18.26 10.10 -5.10
C GLY A 364 -17.23 10.57 -4.09
N HIS A 365 -16.49 11.64 -4.40
CA HIS A 365 -15.55 12.24 -3.46
C HIS A 365 -15.64 13.78 -3.44
N PRO A 366 -15.82 14.43 -2.28
CA PRO A 366 -15.94 15.88 -2.19
C PRO A 366 -14.72 16.66 -2.69
N MET A 367 -13.52 16.07 -2.70
CA MET A 367 -12.35 16.74 -3.32
C MET A 367 -12.34 16.62 -4.85
N LEU A 368 -13.05 15.64 -5.43
CA LEU A 368 -13.11 15.44 -6.87
C LEU A 368 -14.16 16.38 -7.49
N ALA A 369 -15.41 16.24 -7.06
CA ALA A 369 -16.56 17.02 -7.53
C ALA A 369 -17.67 17.01 -6.46
N ASP A 370 -18.60 17.97 -6.54
CA ASP A 370 -19.75 18.06 -5.64
C ASP A 370 -20.81 16.98 -5.90
N LYS A 371 -20.80 16.40 -7.11
CA LYS A 371 -21.63 15.28 -7.54
C LYS A 371 -20.76 14.05 -7.81
N GLU A 372 -21.38 12.88 -7.75
CA GLU A 372 -20.76 11.63 -8.18
C GLU A 372 -20.37 11.72 -9.66
N VAL A 373 -19.13 11.35 -9.96
CA VAL A 373 -18.59 11.32 -11.32
C VAL A 373 -18.71 9.89 -11.84
N HIS A 374 -19.38 9.72 -12.98
CA HIS A 374 -19.70 8.41 -13.54
C HIS A 374 -18.84 8.06 -14.75
N ASP A 375 -18.78 6.76 -15.07
CA ASP A 375 -18.20 6.21 -16.29
C ASP A 375 -16.74 6.64 -16.51
N LEU A 376 -15.93 6.59 -15.45
CA LEU A 376 -14.49 6.79 -15.55
C LEU A 376 -13.82 5.53 -16.09
N ASP A 377 -13.38 5.62 -17.34
CA ASP A 377 -12.68 4.55 -18.02
C ASP A 377 -11.18 4.86 -18.08
N LEU A 378 -10.35 3.87 -17.73
CA LEU A 378 -8.90 3.96 -17.87
C LEU A 378 -8.36 2.62 -18.32
N SER A 379 -7.66 2.61 -19.44
CA SER A 379 -6.94 1.42 -19.91
C SER A 379 -5.51 1.80 -20.26
N GLY A 380 -4.62 0.83 -20.28
CA GLY A 380 -3.25 1.10 -20.68
C GLY A 380 -2.35 -0.11 -20.72
N LYS A 381 -1.16 0.13 -21.28
CA LYS A 381 -0.03 -0.80 -21.31
C LYS A 381 1.12 -0.21 -20.52
N ILE A 382 1.67 -0.99 -19.59
CA ILE A 382 2.77 -0.57 -18.74
C ILE A 382 3.96 -1.49 -18.96
N ALA A 383 5.17 -0.94 -18.85
CA ALA A 383 6.40 -1.71 -18.70
C ALA A 383 7.40 -0.92 -17.87
N GLY A 384 8.19 -1.63 -17.08
CA GLY A 384 9.14 -1.00 -16.17
C GLY A 384 10.00 -1.99 -15.42
N SER A 385 10.80 -1.47 -14.51
CA SER A 385 11.70 -2.26 -13.68
C SER A 385 11.89 -1.66 -12.30
N TYR A 386 12.20 -2.52 -11.34
CA TYR A 386 12.62 -2.15 -10.01
C TYR A 386 14.02 -2.69 -9.74
N ASP A 387 14.99 -1.81 -9.50
CA ASP A 387 16.34 -2.17 -9.07
C ASP A 387 16.39 -2.14 -7.54
N ARG A 388 16.61 -3.30 -6.92
CA ARG A 388 16.62 -3.47 -5.46
C ARG A 388 17.84 -2.80 -4.82
N THR A 389 18.98 -2.79 -5.50
CA THR A 389 20.24 -2.23 -4.99
C THR A 389 20.19 -0.72 -5.01
N LYS A 390 19.71 -0.14 -6.12
CA LYS A 390 19.57 1.31 -6.28
C LYS A 390 18.29 1.87 -5.65
N ARG A 391 17.32 1.00 -5.32
CA ARG A 391 15.96 1.36 -4.86
C ARG A 391 15.23 2.29 -5.84
N VAL A 392 15.41 2.02 -7.13
CA VAL A 392 14.80 2.78 -8.23
C VAL A 392 13.66 1.97 -8.82
N LEU A 393 12.47 2.57 -8.88
CA LEU A 393 11.35 2.10 -9.68
C LEU A 393 11.29 2.94 -10.96
N GLU A 394 11.39 2.30 -12.11
CA GLU A 394 11.31 2.93 -13.43
C GLU A 394 10.06 2.45 -14.16
N LEU A 395 9.32 3.39 -14.75
CA LEU A 395 8.24 3.15 -15.70
C LEU A 395 8.75 3.57 -17.09
N SER A 396 9.29 2.62 -17.84
CA SER A 396 9.87 2.85 -19.17
C SER A 396 8.83 2.97 -20.27
N ARG A 397 7.63 2.42 -20.04
CA ARG A 397 6.44 2.62 -20.87
C ARG A 397 5.20 2.71 -19.99
N GLY A 398 4.37 3.70 -20.23
CA GLY A 398 3.04 3.79 -19.65
C GLY A 398 2.13 4.46 -20.67
N ASP A 399 1.57 3.68 -21.59
CA ASP A 399 0.66 4.17 -22.62
C ASP A 399 -0.77 3.96 -22.13
N PHE A 400 -1.52 5.03 -21.95
CA PHE A 400 -2.85 5.01 -21.37
C PHE A 400 -3.89 5.61 -22.31
N MET A 401 -5.15 5.26 -22.09
CA MET A 401 -6.29 5.79 -22.80
C MET A 401 -7.46 5.96 -21.83
N THR A 402 -8.09 7.13 -21.87
CA THR A 402 -9.31 7.45 -21.14
C THR A 402 -10.28 8.16 -22.07
N ARG A 403 -11.50 7.63 -22.24
CA ARG A 403 -12.54 8.20 -23.14
C ARG A 403 -11.98 8.69 -24.47
N ASP A 404 -11.29 7.79 -25.17
CA ASP A 404 -10.63 8.04 -26.45
C ASP A 404 -9.47 9.05 -26.44
N VAL A 405 -9.00 9.55 -25.30
CA VAL A 405 -7.81 10.41 -25.22
C VAL A 405 -6.60 9.55 -24.84
N PRO A 406 -5.62 9.37 -25.76
CA PRO A 406 -4.38 8.70 -25.43
C PRO A 406 -3.44 9.64 -24.66
N PHE A 407 -2.74 9.12 -23.68
CA PHE A 407 -1.68 9.83 -22.97
C PHE A 407 -0.62 8.85 -22.50
N SER A 408 0.64 9.27 -22.46
CA SER A 408 1.72 8.45 -21.94
C SER A 408 2.38 9.06 -20.71
N VAL A 409 2.68 8.23 -19.72
CA VAL A 409 3.49 8.60 -18.55
C VAL A 409 4.70 7.69 -18.48
N THR A 410 5.88 8.30 -18.39
CA THR A 410 7.15 7.61 -18.17
C THR A 410 7.92 8.30 -17.06
N GLY A 411 8.83 7.60 -16.39
CA GLY A 411 9.61 8.23 -15.34
C GLY A 411 10.28 7.25 -14.39
N SER A 412 10.90 7.78 -13.34
CA SER A 412 11.50 7.00 -12.27
C SER A 412 11.29 7.62 -10.90
N VAL A 413 11.30 6.77 -9.88
CA VAL A 413 11.24 7.17 -8.47
C VAL A 413 12.32 6.43 -7.72
N THR A 414 13.14 7.17 -6.98
CA THR A 414 14.24 6.62 -6.16
C THR A 414 13.92 6.81 -4.69
N LYS A 415 14.00 5.74 -3.90
CA LYS A 415 13.92 5.82 -2.42
C LYS A 415 15.30 5.98 -1.80
N ALA A 416 15.37 6.79 -0.75
CA ALA A 416 16.62 7.00 -0.01
C ALA A 416 17.18 5.68 0.56
N THR A 417 18.50 5.54 0.57
CA THR A 417 19.21 4.38 1.10
C THR A 417 19.48 4.47 2.60
N SER A 418 19.61 5.68 3.16
CA SER A 418 19.75 5.94 4.60
C SER A 418 18.82 7.04 5.12
N ILE A 419 18.48 6.96 6.41
CA ILE A 419 17.79 8.02 7.13
C ILE A 419 18.87 8.98 7.62
N VAL A 420 19.07 10.08 6.90
CA VAL A 420 19.90 11.20 7.37
C VAL A 420 18.98 12.12 8.17
N GLU A 421 19.33 12.34 9.43
CA GLU A 421 18.56 13.22 10.32
C GLU A 421 18.58 14.66 9.77
N GLY A 422 17.40 15.25 9.60
CA GLY A 422 17.22 16.60 9.02
C GLY A 422 17.06 16.67 7.50
N ALA A 423 17.19 15.56 6.76
CA ALA A 423 16.89 15.56 5.32
C ALA A 423 15.38 15.60 5.07
N LEU A 424 14.93 16.53 4.22
CA LEU A 424 13.55 16.50 3.72
C LEU A 424 13.36 15.22 2.88
N ARG A 425 12.27 14.50 3.12
CA ARG A 425 11.95 13.26 2.39
C ARG A 425 10.52 13.34 1.87
N GLY A 426 10.34 12.86 0.65
CA GLY A 426 9.01 12.68 0.10
C GLY A 426 8.22 11.61 0.84
N PRO A 427 6.90 11.51 0.57
CA PRO A 427 6.05 10.47 1.13
C PRO A 427 6.68 9.08 0.96
N GLY A 428 6.79 8.31 2.05
CA GLY A 428 7.33 6.95 2.01
C GLY A 428 8.84 6.85 1.73
N GLY A 429 9.62 7.91 2.00
CA GLY A 429 11.09 7.92 1.90
C GLY A 429 11.62 8.15 0.50
N ILE A 430 10.82 8.75 -0.39
CA ILE A 430 11.21 9.11 -1.75
C ILE A 430 12.25 10.24 -1.70
N GLN A 431 13.31 10.12 -2.50
CA GLN A 431 14.40 11.08 -2.64
C GLN A 431 14.35 11.78 -4.00
N LEU A 432 14.20 11.02 -5.09
CA LEU A 432 14.16 11.55 -6.45
C LEU A 432 12.87 11.13 -7.14
N VAL A 433 12.27 12.04 -7.90
CA VAL A 433 11.15 11.79 -8.80
C VAL A 433 11.48 12.44 -10.14
N ASP A 434 11.43 11.66 -11.21
CA ASP A 434 11.47 12.15 -12.58
C ASP A 434 10.25 11.60 -13.31
N MET A 435 9.45 12.46 -13.92
CA MET A 435 8.25 12.06 -14.65
C MET A 435 8.06 12.91 -15.89
N ARG A 436 7.56 12.29 -16.96
CA ARG A 436 7.13 12.95 -18.19
C ARG A 436 5.71 12.50 -18.53
N LEU A 437 4.83 13.45 -18.78
CA LEU A 437 3.47 13.26 -19.26
C LEU A 437 3.38 13.79 -20.69
N VAL A 438 2.90 12.96 -21.61
CA VAL A 438 2.69 13.36 -23.01
C VAL A 438 1.27 13.05 -23.44
N ILE A 439 0.61 14.02 -24.06
CA ILE A 439 -0.62 13.82 -24.84
C ILE A 439 -0.24 14.16 -26.28
N PRO A 440 -0.26 13.19 -27.22
CA PRO A 440 0.07 13.47 -28.61
C PRO A 440 -0.98 14.42 -29.22
N PRO A 441 -0.66 15.09 -30.35
CA PRO A 441 -1.60 15.95 -31.07
C PRO A 441 -2.97 15.29 -31.28
N ILE A 442 -4.01 15.91 -30.75
CA ILE A 442 -5.39 15.43 -30.77
C ILE A 442 -6.38 16.59 -30.91
N ASP A 443 -7.58 16.33 -31.43
CA ASP A 443 -8.60 17.37 -31.57
C ASP A 443 -8.99 17.97 -30.22
N CYS A 444 -9.02 19.30 -30.11
CA CYS A 444 -9.42 19.99 -28.87
C CYS A 444 -10.83 19.57 -28.41
N GLN A 445 -11.74 19.29 -29.35
CA GLN A 445 -13.09 18.83 -29.04
C GLN A 445 -13.07 17.45 -28.37
N ARG A 446 -12.20 16.54 -28.81
CA ARG A 446 -12.10 15.19 -28.25
C ARG A 446 -11.60 15.22 -26.80
N VAL A 447 -10.70 16.15 -26.48
CA VAL A 447 -10.23 16.38 -25.10
C VAL A 447 -11.35 16.95 -24.23
N LEU A 448 -12.15 17.88 -24.76
CA LEU A 448 -13.31 18.44 -24.08
C LEU A 448 -14.38 17.36 -23.80
N ASP A 449 -14.69 16.53 -24.79
CA ASP A 449 -15.70 15.46 -24.69
C ASP A 449 -15.27 14.32 -23.74
N ALA A 450 -13.97 14.13 -23.53
CA ALA A 450 -13.45 13.15 -22.59
C ALA A 450 -13.64 13.56 -21.12
N ILE A 451 -13.93 14.83 -20.82
CA ILE A 451 -14.16 15.30 -19.45
C ILE A 451 -15.62 14.97 -19.06
N PRO A 452 -15.87 14.23 -17.96
CA PRO A 452 -17.23 13.99 -17.48
C PRO A 452 -17.99 15.30 -17.20
N VAL A 453 -19.26 15.35 -17.60
CA VAL A 453 -20.09 16.56 -17.48
C VAL A 453 -20.27 16.97 -16.02
N GLU A 454 -20.24 16.01 -15.09
CA GLU A 454 -20.31 16.22 -13.65
C GLU A 454 -19.07 16.93 -13.10
N MET A 455 -17.92 16.75 -13.75
CA MET A 455 -16.68 17.45 -13.41
C MET A 455 -16.59 18.84 -14.03
N ALA A 456 -17.31 19.07 -15.12
CA ALA A 456 -17.18 20.30 -15.90
C ALA A 456 -18.50 20.83 -16.46
N PRO A 457 -19.53 21.08 -15.62
CA PRO A 457 -20.83 21.57 -16.10
C PRO A 457 -20.72 22.90 -16.86
N TYR A 458 -19.78 23.79 -16.47
CA TYR A 458 -19.56 25.06 -17.16
C TYR A 458 -18.88 24.95 -18.53
N MET A 459 -18.42 23.75 -18.89
CA MET A 459 -17.83 23.46 -20.20
C MET A 459 -18.86 22.83 -21.16
N ALA A 460 -20.07 22.50 -20.66
CA ALA A 460 -21.16 21.99 -21.49
C ALA A 460 -21.61 23.04 -22.53
N GLY A 461 -21.87 22.58 -23.75
CA GLY A 461 -22.32 23.42 -24.87
C GLY A 461 -21.20 24.19 -25.57
N TYR A 462 -19.94 24.06 -25.15
CA TYR A 462 -18.82 24.57 -25.94
C TYR A 462 -18.48 23.60 -27.08
N LYS A 463 -18.20 24.16 -28.26
CA LYS A 463 -17.53 23.45 -29.35
C LYS A 463 -16.20 24.09 -29.66
N LEU A 464 -15.18 23.26 -29.79
CA LEU A 464 -13.80 23.64 -30.05
C LEU A 464 -13.36 23.11 -31.41
N ARG A 465 -12.45 23.83 -32.05
CA ARG A 465 -11.70 23.40 -33.23
C ARG A 465 -10.22 23.62 -33.00
N GLY A 466 -9.39 22.76 -33.57
CA GLY A 466 -7.93 22.86 -33.51
C GLY A 466 -7.31 21.64 -32.88
N VAL A 467 -6.01 21.73 -32.62
CA VAL A 467 -5.19 20.65 -32.08
C VAL A 467 -4.71 21.02 -30.68
N PHE A 468 -4.81 20.06 -29.77
CA PHE A 468 -4.31 20.07 -28.41
C PHE A 468 -3.22 19.02 -28.26
N ASP A 469 -2.18 19.34 -27.50
CA ASP A 469 -1.09 18.44 -27.17
C ASP A 469 -0.46 18.85 -25.83
N VAL A 470 0.21 17.91 -25.16
CA VAL A 470 0.91 18.15 -23.89
C VAL A 470 2.23 17.42 -23.92
N ASP A 471 3.29 18.06 -23.45
CA ASP A 471 4.55 17.41 -23.11
C ASP A 471 5.11 18.13 -21.89
N VAL A 472 4.94 17.54 -20.71
CA VAL A 472 5.29 18.15 -19.43
C VAL A 472 6.22 17.24 -18.67
N ASN A 473 7.30 17.81 -18.13
CA ASN A 473 8.27 17.10 -17.32
C ASN A 473 8.33 17.66 -15.90
N LEU A 474 8.44 16.76 -14.93
CA LEU A 474 8.56 17.04 -13.50
C LEU A 474 9.78 16.30 -12.95
N GLY A 475 10.77 17.04 -12.48
CA GLY A 475 11.93 16.53 -11.76
C GLY A 475 11.95 17.10 -10.35
N ILE A 476 11.88 16.26 -9.31
CA ILE A 476 11.96 16.66 -7.90
C ILE A 476 13.13 15.94 -7.27
N ASP A 477 14.08 16.71 -6.72
CA ASP A 477 15.09 16.23 -5.80
C ASP A 477 14.76 16.76 -4.40
N TYR A 478 14.38 15.87 -3.48
CA TYR A 478 14.02 16.25 -2.12
C TYR A 478 15.22 16.75 -1.30
N ASP A 479 16.46 16.45 -1.71
CA ASP A 479 17.67 17.04 -1.11
C ASP A 479 17.96 18.44 -1.67
N LYS A 480 17.43 18.77 -2.86
CA LYS A 480 17.62 20.05 -3.57
C LYS A 480 16.32 20.56 -4.17
N LEU A 481 15.34 20.86 -3.32
CA LEU A 481 14.00 21.28 -3.79
C LEU A 481 14.03 22.55 -4.66
N ASP A 482 15.01 23.44 -4.49
CA ASP A 482 15.14 24.63 -5.34
C ASP A 482 15.51 24.30 -6.80
N ASP A 483 16.12 23.13 -7.04
CA ASP A 483 16.47 22.62 -8.38
C ASP A 483 15.29 21.91 -9.08
N THR A 484 14.12 21.84 -8.44
CA THR A 484 12.92 21.20 -9.00
C THR A 484 12.64 21.68 -10.42
N VAL A 485 12.57 20.77 -11.38
CA VAL A 485 12.23 21.06 -12.76
C VAL A 485 10.73 20.87 -12.93
N LEU A 486 10.02 21.91 -13.34
CA LEU A 486 8.65 21.82 -13.85
C LEU A 486 8.63 22.60 -15.16
N GLY A 487 8.53 21.88 -16.27
CA GLY A 487 8.69 22.43 -17.60
C GLY A 487 7.86 21.70 -18.64
N GLY A 488 8.03 22.12 -19.90
CA GLY A 488 7.30 21.57 -21.04
C GLY A 488 6.25 22.54 -21.61
N HIS A 489 5.31 22.00 -22.37
CA HIS A 489 4.27 22.77 -23.05
C HIS A 489 2.88 22.15 -22.91
N VAL A 490 1.89 23.03 -22.98
CA VAL A 490 0.47 22.69 -23.09
C VAL A 490 -0.08 23.45 -24.29
N GLY A 491 -0.39 22.72 -25.35
CA GLY A 491 -0.74 23.20 -26.70
C GLY A 491 -2.17 23.73 -26.82
N LEU A 492 -2.53 24.75 -26.03
CA LEU A 492 -3.86 25.37 -26.10
C LEU A 492 -3.97 26.51 -27.12
N LYS A 493 -2.86 26.94 -27.74
CA LYS A 493 -2.82 28.09 -28.65
C LYS A 493 -3.59 27.87 -29.96
N HIS A 494 -3.68 26.61 -30.40
CA HIS A 494 -4.35 26.26 -31.66
C HIS A 494 -5.81 25.89 -31.48
N CYS A 495 -6.28 25.70 -30.24
CA CYS A 495 -7.70 25.56 -29.95
C CYS A 495 -8.43 26.89 -30.17
N LYS A 496 -9.67 26.82 -30.67
CA LYS A 496 -10.57 27.97 -30.82
C LYS A 496 -11.99 27.55 -30.48
N VAL A 497 -12.68 28.40 -29.71
CA VAL A 497 -14.11 28.24 -29.46
C VAL A 497 -14.87 28.63 -30.73
N VAL A 498 -15.71 27.71 -31.23
CA VAL A 498 -16.58 27.91 -32.40
C VAL A 498 -18.07 27.98 -32.03
N GLU A 499 -18.46 27.31 -30.95
CA GLU A 499 -19.79 27.40 -30.35
C GLU A 499 -19.65 27.53 -28.83
N GLN A 500 -20.57 28.25 -28.20
CA GLN A 500 -20.53 28.52 -26.77
C GLN A 500 -21.92 28.90 -26.25
N PRO A 501 -22.23 28.61 -24.97
CA PRO A 501 -23.47 29.00 -24.35
C PRO A 501 -23.59 30.52 -24.19
N ALA A 502 -24.82 31.00 -23.96
CA ALA A 502 -25.10 32.43 -23.76
C ALA A 502 -24.37 33.02 -22.54
N ASP A 503 -24.22 32.23 -21.46
CA ASP A 503 -23.53 32.62 -20.22
C ASP A 503 -21.99 32.43 -20.30
N SER A 504 -21.44 32.47 -21.50
CA SER A 504 -20.00 32.35 -21.73
C SER A 504 -19.22 33.64 -21.40
N PRO A 505 -17.89 33.58 -21.24
CA PRO A 505 -17.02 34.75 -21.09
C PRO A 505 -17.26 35.91 -22.06
N ARG A 506 -17.87 35.68 -23.22
CA ARG A 506 -18.25 36.78 -24.13
C ARG A 506 -19.19 37.80 -23.50
N ARG A 507 -20.04 37.43 -22.55
CA ARG A 507 -20.92 38.40 -21.86
C ARG A 507 -20.13 39.50 -21.15
N LEU A 508 -18.89 39.20 -20.75
CA LEU A 508 -18.00 40.10 -20.04
C LEU A 508 -17.44 41.23 -20.92
N LEU A 509 -17.65 41.17 -22.24
CA LEU A 509 -17.33 42.26 -23.18
C LEU A 509 -18.28 43.46 -23.03
N ARG A 510 -19.43 43.27 -22.38
CA ARG A 510 -20.44 44.30 -22.14
C ARG A 510 -20.75 44.35 -20.65
N GLU A 511 -21.65 45.24 -20.28
CA GLU A 511 -22.25 45.26 -18.96
C GLU A 511 -22.98 43.94 -18.65
N PHE A 512 -22.88 43.47 -17.41
CA PHE A 512 -23.54 42.25 -16.94
C PHE A 512 -23.91 42.31 -15.46
N GLU A 513 -24.94 41.57 -15.07
CA GLU A 513 -25.26 41.31 -13.66
C GLU A 513 -24.26 40.30 -13.08
N HIS A 514 -23.60 40.66 -11.98
CA HIS A 514 -22.71 39.78 -11.22
C HIS A 514 -23.40 39.32 -9.94
N TYR A 515 -23.16 38.06 -9.56
CA TYR A 515 -23.74 37.42 -8.38
C TYR A 515 -22.63 36.89 -7.48
N VAL A 516 -22.72 37.18 -6.18
CA VAL A 516 -21.76 36.71 -5.18
C VAL A 516 -22.49 36.09 -3.99
N GLU A 517 -22.02 34.91 -3.56
CA GLU A 517 -22.45 34.27 -2.33
C GLU A 517 -21.72 34.89 -1.13
N VAL A 518 -22.40 35.77 -0.41
CA VAL A 518 -21.84 36.50 0.74
C VAL A 518 -21.75 35.62 1.99
N GLU A 519 -22.73 34.73 2.16
CA GLU A 519 -22.81 33.63 3.13
C GLU A 519 -23.51 32.44 2.47
N LYS A 520 -23.34 31.23 3.01
CA LYS A 520 -23.95 30.02 2.46
C LYS A 520 -25.46 30.20 2.26
N GLY A 521 -25.91 30.13 1.01
CA GLY A 521 -27.31 30.32 0.61
C GLY A 521 -27.80 31.76 0.50
N LYS A 522 -26.94 32.76 0.73
CA LYS A 522 -27.26 34.19 0.65
C LYS A 522 -26.47 34.87 -0.47
N TRP A 523 -27.20 35.47 -1.41
CA TRP A 523 -26.67 36.02 -2.65
C TRP A 523 -26.85 37.52 -2.73
N HIS A 524 -25.78 38.22 -3.08
CA HIS A 524 -25.82 39.63 -3.46
C HIS A 524 -25.59 39.75 -4.96
N SER A 525 -26.23 40.72 -5.61
CA SER A 525 -26.01 41.00 -7.02
C SER A 525 -25.84 42.49 -7.27
N PHE A 526 -25.03 42.81 -8.26
CA PHE A 526 -24.78 44.17 -8.72
C PHE A 526 -24.33 44.14 -10.18
N VAL A 527 -24.54 45.26 -10.87
CA VAL A 527 -24.16 45.41 -12.27
C VAL A 527 -22.66 45.74 -12.38
N VAL A 528 -21.97 45.08 -13.32
CA VAL A 528 -20.57 45.37 -13.68
C VAL A 528 -20.56 46.08 -15.03
N GLY A 529 -20.70 47.40 -14.99
CA GLY A 529 -20.72 48.29 -16.13
C GLY A 529 -21.16 49.70 -15.72
N GLU A 530 -21.16 50.62 -16.67
CA GLU A 530 -21.38 52.05 -16.45
C GLU A 530 -22.75 52.41 -15.86
N SER A 531 -23.76 51.52 -15.95
CA SER A 531 -25.06 51.79 -15.29
C SER A 531 -25.01 51.69 -13.77
N ASN A 532 -23.94 51.12 -13.22
CA ASN A 532 -23.67 51.11 -11.79
C ASN A 532 -22.78 52.32 -11.41
N GLU A 533 -23.29 53.21 -10.57
CA GLU A 533 -22.55 54.40 -10.10
C GLU A 533 -21.25 54.06 -9.34
N ASP A 534 -21.17 52.86 -8.76
CA ASP A 534 -19.99 52.36 -8.07
C ASP A 534 -18.93 51.74 -9.01
N PHE A 535 -19.26 51.56 -10.29
CA PHE A 535 -18.36 50.99 -11.29
C PHE A 535 -17.32 52.02 -11.76
N VAL A 536 -16.08 51.56 -11.89
CA VAL A 536 -14.93 52.40 -12.22
C VAL A 536 -14.31 51.92 -13.53
N LEU A 537 -14.24 52.79 -14.53
CA LEU A 537 -13.54 52.50 -15.78
C LEU A 537 -12.04 52.30 -15.51
N PHE A 538 -11.38 51.46 -16.31
CA PHE A 538 -9.95 51.17 -16.13
C PHE A 538 -9.07 52.42 -16.12
N GLU A 539 -9.40 53.41 -16.93
CA GLU A 539 -8.70 54.70 -17.03
C GLU A 539 -8.87 55.59 -15.78
N ASP A 540 -9.92 55.37 -14.99
CA ASP A 540 -10.20 56.04 -13.72
C ASP A 540 -9.66 55.27 -12.50
N ILE A 541 -8.86 54.23 -12.73
CA ILE A 541 -8.16 53.51 -11.66
C ILE A 541 -6.74 54.06 -11.53
N SER A 542 -6.33 54.40 -10.31
CA SER A 542 -4.97 54.89 -10.05
C SER A 542 -3.92 53.95 -10.65
N PRO A 543 -2.96 54.47 -11.45
CA PRO A 543 -1.90 53.65 -12.03
C PRO A 543 -1.03 53.00 -10.94
N TYR A 544 -0.92 53.62 -9.76
CA TYR A 544 -0.21 53.04 -8.63
C TYR A 544 -0.90 51.78 -8.12
N LEU A 545 -2.24 51.73 -8.10
CA LEU A 545 -2.99 50.54 -7.70
C LEU A 545 -2.77 49.40 -8.69
N VAL A 546 -2.92 49.68 -9.99
CA VAL A 546 -2.67 48.69 -11.05
C VAL A 546 -1.27 48.09 -10.91
N LYS A 547 -0.25 48.94 -10.83
CA LYS A 547 1.15 48.55 -10.65
C LYS A 547 1.40 47.79 -9.35
N SER A 548 0.72 48.16 -8.26
CA SER A 548 0.87 47.52 -6.95
C SER A 548 0.29 46.11 -6.95
N ILE A 549 -0.96 45.92 -7.38
CA ILE A 549 -1.60 44.61 -7.48
C ILE A 549 -0.81 43.71 -8.42
N MET A 550 -0.45 44.20 -9.61
CA MET A 550 0.40 43.44 -10.51
C MET A 550 1.74 43.08 -9.84
N SER A 551 2.28 43.88 -8.92
CA SER A 551 3.58 43.56 -8.31
C SER A 551 3.49 42.39 -7.34
N THR A 552 2.34 42.23 -6.70
CA THR A 552 2.12 41.25 -5.64
C THR A 552 1.42 39.99 -6.12
N GLU A 553 0.47 40.11 -7.04
CA GLU A 553 -0.39 39.01 -7.49
C GLU A 553 0.07 38.42 -8.83
N ASP A 554 0.53 39.26 -9.77
CA ASP A 554 0.82 38.83 -11.13
C ASP A 554 1.76 39.81 -11.86
N SER A 555 3.06 39.58 -11.68
CA SER A 555 4.07 40.55 -12.15
C SER A 555 4.25 40.60 -13.66
N ALA A 556 3.87 39.54 -14.36
CA ALA A 556 4.01 39.41 -15.80
C ALA A 556 2.65 39.46 -16.51
N PHE A 557 1.60 40.00 -15.86
CA PHE A 557 0.21 39.94 -16.31
C PHE A 557 0.00 40.21 -17.80
N TYR A 558 0.61 41.25 -18.34
CA TYR A 558 0.49 41.62 -19.77
C TYR A 558 1.26 40.71 -20.73
N PHE A 559 2.21 39.91 -20.24
CA PHE A 559 3.11 39.09 -21.05
C PHE A 559 2.72 37.61 -21.11
N HIS A 560 1.82 37.13 -20.25
CA HIS A 560 1.31 35.76 -20.30
C HIS A 560 -0.18 35.70 -20.69
N ARG A 561 -0.68 34.50 -21.01
CA ARG A 561 -2.07 34.22 -21.39
C ARG A 561 -2.80 33.47 -20.28
N GLY A 562 -2.89 34.08 -19.11
CA GLY A 562 -3.57 33.53 -17.92
C GLY A 562 -2.77 32.56 -17.05
N PHE A 563 -1.66 31.98 -17.53
CA PHE A 563 -0.87 31.00 -16.77
C PHE A 563 0.59 31.43 -16.62
N ILE A 564 1.16 31.22 -15.42
CA ILE A 564 2.53 31.60 -15.08
C ILE A 564 3.28 30.35 -14.62
N THR A 565 4.04 29.73 -15.54
CA THR A 565 4.73 28.45 -15.29
C THR A 565 5.77 28.55 -14.16
N THR A 566 6.45 29.68 -14.03
CA THR A 566 7.44 29.94 -12.97
C THR A 566 6.79 30.02 -11.59
N GLU A 567 5.57 30.54 -11.49
CA GLU A 567 4.81 30.56 -10.23
C GLU A 567 4.32 29.18 -9.85
N PHE A 568 3.88 28.36 -10.82
CA PHE A 568 3.53 26.95 -10.55
C PHE A 568 4.71 26.19 -9.97
N ARG A 569 5.92 26.36 -10.54
CA ARG A 569 7.15 25.77 -9.98
C ARG A 569 7.42 26.29 -8.57
N THR A 570 7.35 27.61 -8.37
CA THR A 570 7.67 28.22 -7.07
C THR A 570 6.68 27.79 -5.98
N ALA A 571 5.39 27.74 -6.30
CA ALA A 571 4.35 27.23 -5.41
C ALA A 571 4.58 25.77 -5.06
N LEU A 572 4.88 24.91 -6.06
CA LEU A 572 5.21 23.51 -5.84
C LEU A 572 6.41 23.35 -4.89
N VAL A 573 7.51 24.06 -5.14
CA VAL A 573 8.72 24.00 -4.27
C VAL A 573 8.40 24.42 -2.84
N ASN A 574 7.66 25.52 -2.66
CA ASN A 574 7.32 26.01 -1.33
C ASN A 574 6.35 25.08 -0.59
N ASP A 575 5.41 24.45 -1.29
CA ASP A 575 4.50 23.44 -0.72
C ASP A 575 5.25 22.17 -0.32
N LEU A 576 6.20 21.72 -1.14
CA LEU A 576 7.09 20.60 -0.82
C LEU A 576 7.95 20.90 0.41
N LYS A 577 8.51 22.11 0.51
CA LYS A 577 9.26 22.58 1.70
C LYS A 577 8.38 22.67 2.95
N ALA A 578 7.11 23.07 2.80
CA ALA A 578 6.17 23.21 3.90
C ALA A 578 5.51 21.89 4.33
N GLY A 579 5.59 20.84 3.51
CA GLY A 579 4.90 19.56 3.72
C GLY A 579 3.37 19.66 3.63
N ALA A 580 2.84 20.76 3.11
CA ALA A 580 1.41 21.02 3.00
C ALA A 580 1.14 21.99 1.84
N PHE A 581 -0.03 21.85 1.20
CA PHE A 581 -0.51 22.79 0.18
C PHE A 581 -0.87 24.15 0.82
N ARG A 582 0.04 25.12 0.76
CA ARG A 582 -0.09 26.45 1.37
C ARG A 582 0.00 27.59 0.37
N TYR A 583 0.71 27.39 -0.73
CA TYR A 583 1.00 28.42 -1.72
C TYR A 583 0.25 28.15 -3.02
N GLY A 584 -0.41 29.18 -3.56
CA GLY A 584 -1.09 29.12 -4.86
C GLY A 584 -0.28 29.83 -5.94
N ALA A 585 -0.48 29.41 -7.19
CA ALA A 585 0.11 30.03 -8.40
C ALA A 585 -0.98 30.62 -9.32
N SER A 586 -1.95 31.33 -8.74
CA SER A 586 -3.10 31.86 -9.50
C SER A 586 -2.87 33.30 -9.95
N SER A 587 -2.72 33.49 -11.26
CA SER A 587 -2.73 34.78 -11.97
C SER A 587 -4.00 35.60 -11.69
N ILE A 588 -3.95 36.90 -12.02
CA ILE A 588 -5.11 37.80 -11.90
C ILE A 588 -6.31 37.26 -12.70
N THR A 589 -6.08 36.74 -13.91
CA THR A 589 -7.16 36.18 -14.74
C THR A 589 -7.80 34.94 -14.12
N MET A 590 -6.99 34.04 -13.55
CA MET A 590 -7.53 32.88 -12.82
C MET A 590 -8.34 33.32 -11.60
N GLN A 591 -7.87 34.32 -10.85
CA GLN A 591 -8.60 34.87 -9.71
C GLN A 591 -9.93 35.52 -10.13
N MET A 592 -9.92 36.26 -11.25
CA MET A 592 -11.11 36.87 -11.84
C MET A 592 -12.13 35.81 -12.28
N VAL A 593 -11.70 34.80 -13.04
CA VAL A 593 -12.56 33.68 -13.47
C VAL A 593 -13.17 32.96 -12.27
N LYS A 594 -12.34 32.65 -11.25
CA LYS A 594 -12.77 32.01 -10.02
C LYS A 594 -13.88 32.80 -9.30
N ASN A 595 -13.82 34.13 -9.32
CA ASN A 595 -14.77 34.99 -8.62
C ASN A 595 -16.01 35.32 -9.46
N VAL A 596 -15.88 35.46 -10.78
CA VAL A 596 -16.94 35.96 -11.68
C VAL A 596 -17.75 34.84 -12.33
N LEU A 597 -17.11 33.73 -12.68
CA LEU A 597 -17.70 32.67 -13.51
C LEU A 597 -17.95 31.36 -12.76
N LEU A 598 -17.38 31.18 -11.57
CA LEU A 598 -17.43 29.91 -10.84
C LEU A 598 -17.88 30.11 -9.39
N TYR A 599 -18.57 29.12 -8.83
CA TYR A 599 -19.01 29.12 -7.43
C TYR A 599 -17.93 28.74 -6.43
N ARG A 600 -18.11 29.11 -5.15
CA ARG A 600 -17.22 28.79 -4.02
C ARG A 600 -17.17 27.29 -3.64
N GLU A 601 -16.76 26.44 -4.57
CA GLU A 601 -16.44 25.02 -4.32
C GLU A 601 -14.92 24.81 -4.27
N LYS A 602 -14.40 23.89 -3.46
CA LYS A 602 -12.96 23.60 -3.39
C LYS A 602 -12.66 22.21 -3.94
N THR A 603 -13.02 21.99 -5.20
CA THR A 603 -12.91 20.68 -5.88
C THR A 603 -11.90 20.71 -7.03
N LEU A 604 -11.35 19.55 -7.38
CA LEU A 604 -10.49 19.39 -8.56
C LEU A 604 -11.25 19.69 -9.86
N ALA A 605 -12.52 19.26 -9.93
CA ALA A 605 -13.46 19.59 -10.99
C ALA A 605 -13.57 21.11 -11.22
N ARG A 606 -13.73 21.90 -10.15
CA ARG A 606 -13.72 23.36 -10.27
C ARG A 606 -12.38 23.87 -10.81
N LYS A 607 -11.26 23.33 -10.34
CA LYS A 607 -9.94 23.79 -10.80
C LYS A 607 -9.73 23.53 -12.29
N LEU A 608 -10.20 22.40 -12.82
CA LEU A 608 -10.20 22.12 -14.25
C LEU A 608 -11.02 23.16 -15.03
N GLN A 609 -12.21 23.51 -14.53
CA GLN A 609 -13.06 24.54 -15.13
C GLN A 609 -12.41 25.93 -15.09
N GLU A 610 -11.71 26.28 -14.00
CA GLU A 610 -10.92 27.51 -13.91
C GLU A 610 -9.88 27.59 -15.03
N LEU A 611 -9.15 26.49 -15.30
CA LEU A 611 -8.14 26.45 -16.36
C LEU A 611 -8.79 26.69 -17.74
N PHE A 612 -9.86 25.98 -18.06
CA PHE A 612 -10.56 26.14 -19.34
C PHE A 612 -11.10 27.57 -19.54
N LEU A 613 -11.82 28.09 -18.55
CA LEU A 613 -12.42 29.43 -18.62
C LEU A 613 -11.36 30.53 -18.63
N THR A 614 -10.23 30.36 -17.93
CA THR A 614 -9.09 31.30 -17.99
C THR A 614 -8.53 31.38 -19.40
N TRP A 615 -8.29 30.24 -20.04
CA TRP A 615 -7.85 30.21 -21.43
C TRP A 615 -8.86 30.89 -22.36
N HIS A 616 -10.15 30.64 -22.17
CA HIS A 616 -11.19 31.26 -23.00
C HIS A 616 -11.31 32.77 -22.77
N VAL A 617 -11.23 33.25 -21.53
CA VAL A 617 -11.21 34.69 -21.18
C VAL A 617 -10.01 35.39 -21.81
N GLU A 618 -8.81 34.83 -21.71
CA GLU A 618 -7.57 35.38 -22.28
C GLU A 618 -7.57 35.48 -23.82
N ASN A 619 -8.42 34.70 -24.47
CA ASN A 619 -8.63 34.74 -25.93
C ASN A 619 -9.80 35.63 -26.34
N THR A 620 -10.65 36.04 -25.40
CA THR A 620 -11.87 36.80 -25.68
C THR A 620 -11.74 38.27 -25.26
N LEU A 621 -11.14 38.54 -24.10
CA LEU A 621 -11.01 39.88 -23.51
C LEU A 621 -9.60 40.43 -23.70
N LYS A 622 -9.50 41.76 -23.81
CA LYS A 622 -8.22 42.48 -23.67
C LYS A 622 -7.80 42.52 -22.19
N LYS A 623 -6.48 42.60 -21.95
CA LYS A 623 -5.90 42.65 -20.59
C LYS A 623 -6.48 43.76 -19.73
N ASP A 624 -6.70 44.94 -20.29
CA ASP A 624 -7.26 46.09 -19.56
C ASP A 624 -8.70 45.81 -19.12
N ARG A 625 -9.53 45.19 -19.97
CA ARG A 625 -10.89 44.78 -19.59
C ARG A 625 -10.89 43.70 -18.51
N ILE A 626 -9.90 42.79 -18.51
CA ILE A 626 -9.76 41.80 -17.44
C ILE A 626 -9.45 42.50 -16.11
N LEU A 627 -8.53 43.48 -16.11
CA LEU A 627 -8.21 44.27 -14.91
C LEU A 627 -9.40 45.10 -14.45
N GLU A 628 -10.08 45.76 -15.37
CA GLU A 628 -11.28 46.55 -15.08
C GLU A 628 -12.33 45.72 -14.35
N ILE A 629 -12.68 44.54 -14.89
CA ILE A 629 -13.62 43.64 -14.21
C ILE A 629 -13.05 43.20 -12.88
N TYR A 630 -11.78 42.78 -12.83
CA TYR A 630 -11.13 42.32 -11.59
C TYR A 630 -11.24 43.37 -10.48
N PHE A 631 -10.87 44.62 -10.74
CA PHE A 631 -10.95 45.70 -9.76
C PHE A 631 -12.38 46.02 -9.32
N ASN A 632 -13.38 45.82 -10.18
CA ASN A 632 -14.78 46.08 -9.86
C ASN A 632 -15.52 44.91 -9.19
N VAL A 633 -14.95 43.69 -9.18
CA VAL A 633 -15.63 42.50 -8.62
C VAL A 633 -14.98 41.90 -7.39
N ILE A 634 -13.69 42.17 -7.14
CA ILE A 634 -13.02 41.60 -5.97
C ILE A 634 -13.53 42.19 -4.64
N GLU A 635 -13.49 41.36 -3.60
CA GLU A 635 -13.90 41.72 -2.23
C GLU A 635 -12.72 42.40 -1.52
N TYR A 636 -12.92 43.64 -1.06
CA TYR A 636 -11.94 44.42 -0.27
C TYR A 636 -12.24 44.43 1.23
N GLY A 637 -13.42 43.95 1.62
CA GLY A 637 -13.89 43.82 2.99
C GLY A 637 -15.23 43.11 3.00
N PRO A 638 -15.77 42.73 4.16
CA PRO A 638 -17.01 41.96 4.22
C PRO A 638 -18.18 42.68 3.53
N GLY A 639 -18.60 42.18 2.35
CA GLY A 639 -19.66 42.83 1.55
C GLY A 639 -19.25 44.11 0.81
N LEU A 640 -17.96 44.44 0.79
CA LEU A 640 -17.39 45.59 0.08
C LEU A 640 -16.72 45.09 -1.21
N TYR A 641 -17.44 45.19 -2.32
CA TYR A 641 -17.00 44.74 -3.64
C TYR A 641 -16.67 45.92 -4.53
N GLY A 642 -15.58 45.81 -5.29
CA GLY A 642 -15.16 46.82 -6.23
C GLY A 642 -14.32 47.94 -5.62
N ILE A 643 -13.41 48.50 -6.42
CA ILE A 643 -12.47 49.53 -5.98
C ILE A 643 -13.14 50.88 -5.75
N GLY A 644 -14.23 51.20 -6.47
CA GLY A 644 -15.01 52.43 -6.29
C GLY A 644 -15.48 52.62 -4.85
N PRO A 645 -16.35 51.72 -4.36
CA PRO A 645 -16.78 51.72 -2.97
C PRO A 645 -15.62 51.59 -1.99
N ALA A 646 -14.60 50.80 -2.30
CA ALA A 646 -13.49 50.57 -1.40
C ALA A 646 -12.60 51.81 -1.19
N ALA A 647 -12.25 52.54 -2.24
CA ALA A 647 -11.46 53.77 -2.14
C ALA A 647 -12.18 54.83 -1.30
N LYS A 648 -13.49 54.99 -1.53
CA LYS A 648 -14.34 55.88 -0.75
C LYS A 648 -14.43 55.43 0.72
N HIS A 649 -14.63 54.14 0.96
CA HIS A 649 -14.80 53.59 2.30
C HIS A 649 -13.53 53.65 3.15
N PHE A 650 -12.36 53.34 2.58
CA PHE A 650 -11.10 53.32 3.34
C PHE A 650 -10.44 54.69 3.46
N PHE A 651 -10.59 55.55 2.44
CA PHE A 651 -9.77 56.76 2.30
C PHE A 651 -10.56 58.02 1.94
N GLY A 652 -11.88 57.96 1.74
CA GLY A 652 -12.68 59.11 1.33
C GLY A 652 -12.35 59.64 -0.07
N LYS A 653 -11.69 58.82 -0.91
CA LYS A 653 -11.11 59.23 -2.19
C LYS A 653 -11.76 58.56 -3.38
N ALA A 654 -11.68 59.22 -4.54
CA ALA A 654 -11.93 58.54 -5.80
C ALA A 654 -10.78 57.55 -6.10
N PRO A 655 -11.05 56.41 -6.76
CA PRO A 655 -10.03 55.41 -7.09
C PRO A 655 -8.81 55.93 -7.87
N LYS A 656 -9.00 56.93 -8.72
CA LYS A 656 -7.91 57.61 -9.46
C LYS A 656 -6.95 58.40 -8.57
N ASP A 657 -7.42 58.87 -7.41
CA ASP A 657 -6.68 59.75 -6.50
C ASP A 657 -5.89 58.98 -5.43
N LEU A 658 -5.90 57.64 -5.50
CA LEU A 658 -5.13 56.79 -4.59
C LEU A 658 -3.63 56.99 -4.80
N ASN A 659 -2.94 57.33 -3.71
CA ASN A 659 -1.49 57.48 -3.71
C ASN A 659 -0.77 56.11 -3.62
N PRO A 660 0.57 56.04 -3.77
CA PRO A 660 1.30 54.77 -3.75
C PRO A 660 1.12 53.94 -2.47
N VAL A 661 1.00 54.58 -1.30
CA VAL A 661 0.86 53.88 -0.01
C VAL A 661 -0.52 53.26 0.12
N GLU A 662 -1.56 53.99 -0.27
CA GLU A 662 -2.95 53.52 -0.30
C GLU A 662 -3.13 52.38 -1.32
N ALA A 663 -2.52 52.52 -2.48
CA ALA A 663 -2.43 51.46 -3.49
C ALA A 663 -1.74 50.20 -2.95
N ALA A 664 -0.60 50.34 -2.28
CA ALA A 664 0.12 49.24 -1.63
C ALA A 664 -0.68 48.58 -0.50
N PHE A 665 -1.49 49.35 0.23
CA PHE A 665 -2.38 48.81 1.24
C PHE A 665 -3.46 47.89 0.66
N PHE A 666 -4.09 48.27 -0.46
CA PHE A 666 -5.07 47.39 -1.12
C PHE A 666 -4.47 46.06 -1.56
N SER A 667 -3.23 46.04 -2.05
CA SER A 667 -2.48 44.80 -2.32
C SER A 667 -2.29 43.92 -1.08
N THR A 668 -2.25 44.51 0.13
CA THR A 668 -2.18 43.73 1.36
C THR A 668 -3.50 43.08 1.72
N ILE A 669 -4.65 43.66 1.34
CA ILE A 669 -6.01 43.22 1.69
C ILE A 669 -6.41 41.95 0.94
N LEU A 670 -6.12 41.87 -0.37
CA LEU A 670 -6.67 40.85 -1.26
C LEU A 670 -6.52 39.39 -0.79
N PRO A 671 -5.40 38.96 -0.16
CA PRO A 671 -5.26 37.57 0.27
C PRO A 671 -6.26 37.12 1.34
N SER A 672 -6.79 38.05 2.15
CA SER A 672 -7.76 37.74 3.21
C SER A 672 -8.58 38.98 3.59
N PRO A 673 -9.50 39.44 2.72
CA PRO A 673 -10.13 40.75 2.86
C PRO A 673 -10.92 40.89 4.16
N LYS A 674 -11.67 39.84 4.53
CA LYS A 674 -12.49 39.85 5.76
C LYS A 674 -11.65 39.97 7.04
N GLU A 675 -10.52 39.27 7.11
CA GLU A 675 -9.62 39.34 8.28
C GLU A 675 -8.85 40.66 8.32
N ARG A 676 -8.38 41.13 7.17
CA ARG A 676 -7.54 42.32 7.08
C ARG A 676 -8.32 43.61 7.24
N TYR A 677 -9.61 43.59 6.92
CA TYR A 677 -10.56 44.68 7.16
C TYR A 677 -10.64 45.08 8.65
N LYS A 678 -10.35 44.17 9.60
CA LYS A 678 -10.34 44.49 11.03
C LYS A 678 -9.38 45.64 11.39
N GLN A 679 -8.31 45.82 10.63
CA GLN A 679 -7.36 46.93 10.81
C GLN A 679 -7.98 48.30 10.55
N TYR A 680 -8.89 48.39 9.57
CA TYR A 680 -9.66 49.60 9.33
C TYR A 680 -10.58 49.92 10.51
N CYS A 681 -11.30 48.91 11.02
CA CYS A 681 -12.15 49.08 12.21
C CYS A 681 -11.33 49.53 13.43
N ASN A 682 -10.16 48.93 13.64
CA ASN A 682 -9.26 49.29 14.75
C ASN A 682 -8.56 50.64 14.53
N GLY A 683 -8.62 51.21 13.32
CA GLY A 683 -7.96 52.47 12.96
C GLY A 683 -6.44 52.43 12.96
N THR A 684 -5.86 51.23 13.07
CA THR A 684 -4.43 51.04 13.23
C THR A 684 -3.97 49.91 12.32
N LEU A 685 -2.87 50.17 11.61
CA LEU A 685 -2.19 49.14 10.84
C LEU A 685 -1.41 48.24 11.78
N THR A 686 -1.50 46.93 11.56
CA THR A 686 -0.59 45.98 12.23
C THR A 686 0.84 46.19 11.73
N LYS A 687 1.82 45.85 12.57
CA LYS A 687 3.23 45.85 12.18
C LYS A 687 3.47 45.08 10.87
N TRP A 688 2.86 43.89 10.75
CA TRP A 688 2.97 43.08 9.54
C TRP A 688 2.47 43.82 8.28
N THR A 689 1.37 44.58 8.38
CA THR A 689 0.83 45.32 7.23
C THR A 689 1.74 46.48 6.85
N ASN A 690 2.27 47.23 7.82
CA ASN A 690 3.27 48.27 7.57
C ASN A 690 4.52 47.70 6.87
N ASP A 691 5.08 46.62 7.41
CA ASP A 691 6.26 45.95 6.84
C ASP A 691 5.95 45.43 5.42
N LYS A 692 4.74 44.92 5.20
CA LYS A 692 4.28 44.45 3.90
C LYS A 692 4.11 45.60 2.90
N ILE A 693 3.53 46.74 3.29
CA ILE A 693 3.40 47.93 2.43
C ILE A 693 4.78 48.43 2.02
N ALA A 694 5.69 48.63 2.97
CA ALA A 694 7.06 49.06 2.68
C ALA A 694 7.76 48.09 1.71
N ARG A 695 7.59 46.79 1.92
CA ARG A 695 8.11 45.76 1.00
C ARG A 695 7.49 45.85 -0.40
N ILE A 696 6.19 46.10 -0.52
CA ILE A 696 5.51 46.25 -1.81
C ILE A 696 6.05 47.47 -2.54
N LEU A 697 6.15 48.61 -1.87
CA LEU A 697 6.75 49.83 -2.43
C LEU A 697 8.18 49.58 -2.91
N GLY A 698 8.99 48.85 -2.13
CA GLY A 698 10.35 48.48 -2.53
C GLY A 698 10.38 47.54 -3.75
N ILE A 699 9.43 46.61 -3.86
CA ILE A 699 9.26 45.77 -5.07
C ILE A 699 8.85 46.62 -6.27
N MET A 700 7.96 47.60 -6.08
CA MET A 700 7.52 48.50 -7.14
C MET A 700 8.67 49.37 -7.64
N LEU A 701 9.48 49.94 -6.75
CA LEU A 701 10.70 50.67 -7.11
C LEU A 701 11.68 49.77 -7.89
N LYS A 702 12.00 48.59 -7.36
CA LYS A 702 12.95 47.64 -7.99
C LYS A 702 12.50 47.17 -9.39
N ARG A 703 11.20 47.27 -9.70
CA ARG A 703 10.61 46.88 -10.98
C ARG A 703 10.25 48.09 -11.86
N ASP A 704 10.80 49.26 -11.56
CA ASP A 704 10.58 50.51 -12.29
C ASP A 704 9.09 50.90 -12.40
N ARG A 705 8.30 50.51 -11.41
CA ARG A 705 6.87 50.88 -11.30
C ARG A 705 6.68 52.15 -10.49
N LEU A 706 7.65 52.51 -9.65
CA LEU A 706 7.78 53.80 -9.01
C LEU A 706 9.14 54.40 -9.35
N THR A 707 9.20 55.72 -9.47
CA THR A 707 10.45 56.47 -9.44
C THR A 707 11.01 56.53 -8.02
N GLN A 708 12.30 56.82 -7.87
CA GLN A 708 12.91 57.01 -6.55
C GLN A 708 12.18 58.11 -5.75
N THR A 709 11.84 59.22 -6.40
CA THR A 709 11.11 60.34 -5.76
C THR A 709 9.73 59.93 -5.26
N GLU A 710 8.95 59.20 -6.08
CA GLU A 710 7.64 58.68 -5.67
C GLU A 710 7.77 57.69 -4.50
N TYR A 711 8.81 56.84 -4.52
CA TYR A 711 9.09 55.91 -3.42
C TYR A 711 9.44 56.65 -2.12
N ASP A 712 10.34 57.63 -2.17
CA ASP A 712 10.77 58.41 -1.01
C ASP A 712 9.59 59.19 -0.41
N GLN A 713 8.71 59.73 -1.25
CA GLN A 713 7.47 60.37 -0.82
C GLN A 713 6.50 59.34 -0.20
N ALA A 714 6.36 58.16 -0.80
CA ALA A 714 5.47 57.12 -0.31
C ALA A 714 5.90 56.62 1.09
N ILE A 715 7.19 56.33 1.30
CA ILE A 715 7.66 55.87 2.62
C ILE A 715 7.54 56.94 3.71
N ALA A 716 7.57 58.22 3.34
CA ALA A 716 7.37 59.34 4.25
C ALA A 716 5.89 59.67 4.51
N THR A 717 4.97 59.18 3.67
CA THR A 717 3.54 59.44 3.78
C THR A 717 2.89 58.42 4.74
N PRO A 718 2.43 58.81 5.93
CA PRO A 718 1.70 57.90 6.80
C PRO A 718 0.35 57.54 6.17
N LEU A 719 -0.01 56.25 6.22
CA LEU A 719 -1.35 55.82 5.81
C LEU A 719 -2.35 56.15 6.92
N ALA A 720 -3.37 56.94 6.58
CA ALA A 720 -4.47 57.27 7.46
C ALA A 720 -5.79 56.77 6.85
N PHE A 721 -6.63 56.14 7.66
CA PHE A 721 -7.97 55.75 7.24
C PHE A 721 -8.93 56.92 7.40
N ASP A 722 -9.84 57.07 6.44
CA ASP A 722 -11.01 57.91 6.61
C ASP A 722 -12.05 57.15 7.44
N LYS A 723 -12.17 57.52 8.72
CA LYS A 723 -13.19 56.96 9.61
C LYS A 723 -14.39 57.90 9.60
N ASP A 724 -15.48 57.46 8.98
CA ASP A 724 -16.82 58.08 8.99
C ASP A 724 -17.44 58.18 10.42
N GLY A 725 -16.74 58.73 11.41
CA GLY A 725 -17.25 58.90 12.79
C GLY A 725 -17.56 57.59 13.54
N LEU A 726 -17.04 56.44 13.10
CA LEU A 726 -17.23 55.15 13.79
C LEU A 726 -16.30 55.05 15.01
N GLU A 727 -16.87 55.05 16.21
CA GLU A 727 -16.12 55.07 17.47
C GLU A 727 -15.68 53.67 17.94
N THR A 728 -16.41 52.60 17.60
CA THR A 728 -16.10 51.23 18.07
C THR A 728 -15.95 50.17 16.97
N GLU A 729 -15.08 49.18 17.21
CA GLU A 729 -14.88 48.02 16.32
C GLU A 729 -16.19 47.26 16.07
N GLN A 730 -17.04 47.14 17.09
CA GLN A 730 -18.34 46.46 16.98
C GLN A 730 -19.33 47.20 16.05
N GLU A 731 -19.33 48.52 16.03
CA GLU A 731 -20.17 49.30 15.11
C GLU A 731 -19.67 49.19 13.67
N CYS A 732 -18.34 49.22 13.48
CA CYS A 732 -17.70 49.00 12.18
C CYS A 732 -18.04 47.62 11.59
N LEU A 733 -17.99 46.56 12.41
CA LEU A 733 -18.34 45.18 12.00
C LEU A 733 -19.86 44.97 11.84
N LYS A 734 -20.71 45.74 12.55
CA LYS A 734 -22.17 45.70 12.36
C LYS A 734 -22.60 46.34 11.03
N ARG A 735 -21.92 47.39 10.56
CA ARG A 735 -22.22 48.06 9.28
C ARG A 735 -22.05 47.12 8.08
N THR A 736 -21.03 46.27 8.10
CA THR A 736 -20.79 45.26 7.05
C THR A 736 -21.82 44.12 7.04
N ASN A 737 -22.45 43.80 8.18
CA ASN A 737 -23.54 42.80 8.24
C ASN A 737 -24.84 43.24 7.54
N ASN A 738 -25.03 44.53 7.25
CA ASN A 738 -26.23 45.01 6.56
C ASN A 738 -26.30 44.59 5.09
N VAL A 739 -25.14 44.40 4.42
CA VAL A 739 -25.08 43.84 3.05
C VAL A 739 -25.57 42.39 3.05
N ILE A 740 -25.17 41.62 4.07
CA ILE A 740 -25.60 40.23 4.27
C ILE A 740 -27.11 40.15 4.55
N LYS A 741 -27.69 41.11 5.29
CA LYS A 741 -29.14 41.16 5.54
C LYS A 741 -29.98 41.44 4.28
N LYS A 742 -29.43 42.17 3.31
CA LYS A 742 -30.09 42.49 2.04
C LYS A 742 -29.91 41.40 0.96
N ALA A 743 -29.15 40.34 1.25
CA ALA A 743 -28.88 39.27 0.32
C ALA A 743 -30.10 38.37 0.12
N ARG A 744 -30.33 37.93 -1.13
CA ARG A 744 -31.43 37.04 -1.53
C ARG A 744 -31.14 35.60 -1.07
N SER A 745 -32.17 34.84 -0.74
CA SER A 745 -32.06 33.44 -0.28
C SER A 745 -32.01 32.41 -1.42
N THR A 746 -32.17 32.83 -2.68
CA THR A 746 -32.21 31.95 -3.85
C THR A 746 -30.92 32.10 -4.68
N ASN A 747 -30.35 30.97 -5.12
CA ASN A 747 -29.18 30.93 -6.00
C ASN A 747 -29.61 31.25 -7.44
N PRO A 748 -29.24 32.42 -7.99
CA PRO A 748 -29.71 32.87 -9.31
C PRO A 748 -28.98 32.21 -10.49
N LEU A 749 -27.85 31.55 -10.22
CA LEU A 749 -27.03 30.87 -11.21
C LEU A 749 -27.31 29.35 -11.27
N LYS A 750 -28.11 28.82 -10.32
CA LYS A 750 -28.58 27.42 -10.33
C LYS A 750 -29.76 27.32 -11.29
N ARG A 751 -29.49 27.09 -12.57
CA ARG A 751 -30.50 26.62 -13.52
C ARG A 751 -30.56 25.10 -13.55
#